data_AF-A0A8H6S978-F1
#
_entry.id   AF-A0A8H6S978-F1
#
_cell.length_a   1.000
_cell.length_b   1.000
_cell.length_c   1.000
_cell.angle_alpha   90.00
_cell.angle_beta   90.00
_cell.angle_gamma   90.00
#
_symmetry.space_group_name_H-M   'P 1'
#
loop_
_entity.id
_entity.type
_entity.pdbx_description
1 polymer ?
#
loop_
_entity_poly.entity_id
_entity_poly.type
_entity_poly.pdbx_seq_one_letter_code
_entity_poly.pdbx_strand_id
1 'polypeptide(L)'
;MRPAVFLLFLAGVATANLRHPGHDGGHGHDDCTLVAKGPGVDDAPQLLRAWQKCSKISIPHHTTLNISTRLNMTGGVNKHIELQGTIRINPDIPYWSGNGFPFAFQTQITAWLLGGKNIVLDGGGTLDGAGQAWYDAFASNSSLLRPIILTVFQARNVLVKDITMLNSPEWFNLVNEGKNVTYTKINIQASSNSSHRIANTDGWDIYRSDQVVIKDSIINNGDDCVSFKPNSTNILVSNLNCNGSHGISVGSLGQFAGMFDIVENVTAINVKMSNAQNGARIKCWAGAGVGSGIVKNITFENFSEIKVDNPVVIDQCYMTNATACSQFPSNTFIQDIVFKNISGTSSGATVANLACSPDGRCSNINVEDFNLSSPTGTPKYLCQNVVLTGNAAQFFPQCGRLKEKDARHLARDLIYALQFCHRNGIVHRDVHYQNVVVTPTSFQLTNFALATAFNPSERLTLACGTGYFSAPELLQAKPYIGPEIDVWGLGVMLYIAVCGNVPWDDEVIEEIHRQILSGHLPSFPSFVSKVNGGPRRIAAVMGELEAVSERKTYSDEESAVGSTSAYSVGEQIAKESGHAIQYRTCSWQKTAGLLFSEYICLAILSFPWSYSVLGLVPGVLVTIGVAASVQYTSLIVWKFCLKHPEVRDVCDIGRIIFGGSQWAYNFTAVMFILNNTFIQALHCLVGAKLLNTLSNSALCTIGFSAISAILCFIFTLPRTLNQLSGLGTFSAVTMGIAVLLAIIFSGVQSEPFGYIPGETPIVTKFPLPGTTFIAGKSFLDGCPYLTKISTLGMSAFLNISYTLIGQITIPSFIAEMKEPRDFPKALWAVTICEVVVFSLCGAIMYHYVGNQYITAPAFGSLQPTYKKIAFSFAIPTIVYLGSLYSSVTTRFIFFRIFRDSKHRHSNTLVGWAVWAGIIGLTWIAAFIIAEVIPFFSDMLSLMSSLFDCWFGFIYWGMAYLIIYPKEERWKGLRGFETMMNYFLIVFGVFMLVGGTYTSIQSIIDSYRASAYGTVFSCTSNAL
;
A
#
# COMPACT_ATOMS: atom_id res chain seq x y z
N MET A 1 4.76 -5.67 -57.52
CA MET A 1 5.61 -4.60 -56.95
C MET A 1 5.73 -4.82 -55.46
N ARG A 2 6.93 -4.60 -54.90
CA ARG A 2 7.44 -5.11 -53.61
C ARG A 2 6.60 -4.69 -52.38
N PRO A 3 6.50 -5.54 -51.33
CA PRO A 3 5.87 -5.22 -50.05
C PRO A 3 6.91 -4.69 -49.05
N ALA A 4 7.00 -3.38 -48.86
CA ALA A 4 7.87 -2.78 -47.84
C ALA A 4 7.49 -1.32 -47.53
N VAL A 5 6.25 -1.05 -47.06
CA VAL A 5 5.89 0.29 -46.53
C VAL A 5 4.93 0.24 -45.31
N PHE A 6 4.42 -0.92 -44.90
CA PHE A 6 3.35 -0.97 -43.86
C PHE A 6 3.82 -0.94 -42.39
N LEU A 7 5.09 -0.61 -42.12
CA LEU A 7 5.69 -0.66 -40.77
C LEU A 7 6.03 0.73 -40.17
N LEU A 8 5.53 1.83 -40.73
CA LEU A 8 5.86 3.20 -40.29
C LEU A 8 4.67 4.05 -39.80
N PHE A 9 3.49 3.45 -39.57
CA PHE A 9 2.31 4.14 -39.05
C PHE A 9 2.03 3.84 -37.55
N LEU A 10 3.09 3.81 -36.72
CA LEU A 10 2.99 3.60 -35.26
C LEU A 10 3.54 4.75 -34.40
N ALA A 11 3.75 5.94 -34.96
CA ALA A 11 4.14 7.12 -34.19
C ALA A 11 3.33 8.34 -34.64
N GLY A 12 2.23 8.65 -33.93
CA GLY A 12 1.43 9.82 -34.28
C GLY A 12 0.11 9.99 -33.53
N VAL A 13 0.10 9.94 -32.20
CA VAL A 13 -0.96 10.60 -31.41
C VAL A 13 -0.33 11.22 -30.16
N ALA A 14 -0.12 12.53 -30.18
CA ALA A 14 -0.31 13.42 -29.04
C ALA A 14 0.08 14.85 -29.46
N THR A 15 -0.90 15.69 -29.80
CA THR A 15 -0.96 17.12 -29.46
C THR A 15 -2.16 17.75 -30.17
N ALA A 16 -3.24 18.01 -29.42
CA ALA A 16 -4.23 19.01 -29.78
C ALA A 16 -4.04 20.21 -28.84
N ASN A 17 -3.51 21.30 -29.39
CA ASN A 17 -3.33 22.58 -28.72
C ASN A 17 -4.68 23.29 -28.52
N LEU A 18 -4.94 23.75 -27.30
CA LEU A 18 -5.68 24.98 -27.05
C LEU A 18 -4.70 26.16 -27.24
N ARG A 19 -5.03 27.09 -28.14
CA ARG A 19 -4.28 28.32 -28.51
C ARG A 19 -4.16 29.26 -27.29
N HIS A 20 -3.17 30.12 -27.05
CA HIS A 20 -2.28 31.04 -27.81
C HIS A 20 -1.17 31.56 -26.83
N PRO A 21 -0.19 32.40 -27.20
CA PRO A 21 0.41 32.71 -28.50
C PRO A 21 1.95 32.52 -28.54
N GLY A 22 2.49 32.29 -29.74
CA GLY A 22 3.86 32.63 -30.17
C GLY A 22 5.04 32.19 -29.30
N HIS A 23 5.74 31.13 -29.73
CA HIS A 23 7.20 31.19 -29.71
C HIS A 23 7.81 30.26 -30.77
N ASP A 24 8.64 30.87 -31.60
CA ASP A 24 9.53 30.26 -32.56
C ASP A 24 10.38 29.12 -31.96
N GLY A 25 10.74 28.18 -32.83
CA GLY A 25 11.64 27.08 -32.51
C GLY A 25 13.03 27.56 -32.10
N GLY A 26 13.58 26.88 -31.09
CA GLY A 26 14.97 26.99 -30.67
C GLY A 26 15.20 26.01 -29.53
N HIS A 27 16.10 25.04 -29.74
CA HIS A 27 16.66 24.24 -28.67
C HIS A 27 17.25 25.17 -27.60
N GLY A 28 16.78 25.10 -26.36
CA GLY A 28 17.34 25.88 -25.24
C GLY A 28 18.71 25.35 -24.84
N HIS A 29 19.74 25.70 -25.62
CA HIS A 29 21.16 25.47 -25.37
C HIS A 29 21.88 26.72 -24.85
N ASP A 30 21.12 27.73 -24.40
CA ASP A 30 21.70 29.01 -24.00
C ASP A 30 22.02 29.03 -22.51
N ASP A 31 23.22 29.51 -22.19
CA ASP A 31 23.63 29.89 -20.84
C ASP A 31 23.20 31.34 -20.59
N CYS A 32 22.52 31.59 -19.47
CA CYS A 32 22.07 32.92 -19.05
C CYS A 32 23.01 33.48 -17.99
N THR A 33 23.53 34.70 -18.19
CA THR A 33 24.18 35.46 -17.11
C THR A 33 23.26 36.59 -16.65
N LEU A 34 22.93 36.63 -15.37
CA LEU A 34 22.03 37.64 -14.79
C LEU A 34 22.82 38.78 -14.16
N VAL A 35 22.35 40.01 -14.38
CA VAL A 35 22.82 41.23 -13.69
C VAL A 35 21.65 41.87 -12.93
N ALA A 36 21.94 42.54 -11.83
CA ALA A 36 20.91 43.22 -11.04
C ALA A 36 20.29 44.38 -11.85
N LYS A 37 18.96 44.53 -11.81
CA LYS A 37 18.28 45.63 -12.52
C LYS A 37 18.46 47.01 -11.88
N GLY A 38 19.00 47.05 -10.67
CA GLY A 38 19.24 48.26 -9.91
C GLY A 38 18.60 48.22 -8.52
N PRO A 39 18.89 49.22 -7.67
CA PRO A 39 18.38 49.26 -6.30
C PRO A 39 16.85 49.31 -6.25
N GLY A 40 16.23 48.49 -5.40
CA GLY A 40 14.78 48.49 -5.17
C GLY A 40 13.92 47.89 -6.29
N VAL A 41 14.53 47.41 -7.38
CA VAL A 41 13.83 46.74 -8.48
C VAL A 41 13.75 45.23 -8.22
N ASP A 42 12.60 44.63 -8.45
CA ASP A 42 12.41 43.18 -8.32
C ASP A 42 13.07 42.40 -9.48
N ASP A 43 14.05 41.57 -9.12
CA ASP A 43 14.80 40.69 -10.01
C ASP A 43 14.15 39.30 -10.15
N ALA A 44 13.13 38.97 -9.36
CA ALA A 44 12.47 37.67 -9.47
C ALA A 44 11.93 37.36 -10.90
N PRO A 45 11.31 38.31 -11.64
CA PRO A 45 10.84 38.03 -12.99
C PRO A 45 11.94 37.72 -13.99
N GLN A 46 13.16 38.27 -13.82
CA GLN A 46 14.26 37.94 -14.73
C GLN A 46 14.85 36.57 -14.43
N LEU A 47 14.96 36.20 -13.15
CA LEU A 47 15.41 34.88 -12.73
C LEU A 47 14.44 33.78 -13.23
N LEU A 48 13.12 34.01 -13.11
CA LEU A 48 12.10 33.07 -13.60
C LEU A 48 12.13 32.90 -15.13
N ARG A 49 12.39 33.98 -15.88
CA ARG A 49 12.55 33.89 -17.34
C ARG A 49 13.80 33.09 -17.73
N ALA A 50 14.91 33.32 -17.03
CA ALA A 50 16.13 32.54 -17.24
C ALA A 50 15.92 31.06 -16.89
N TRP A 51 15.20 30.77 -15.80
CA TRP A 51 14.81 29.40 -15.43
C TRP A 51 14.08 28.66 -16.55
N GLN A 52 13.16 29.33 -17.23
CA GLN A 52 12.41 28.75 -18.34
C GLN A 52 13.27 28.52 -19.58
N LYS A 53 14.16 29.47 -19.92
CA LYS A 53 14.88 29.48 -21.21
C LYS A 53 16.23 28.76 -21.19
N CYS A 54 17.01 28.90 -20.12
CA CYS A 54 18.43 28.56 -20.11
C CYS A 54 18.71 27.25 -19.38
N SER A 55 19.74 26.50 -19.82
CA SER A 55 20.22 25.30 -19.12
C SER A 55 21.11 25.65 -17.93
N LYS A 56 21.97 26.67 -18.10
CA LYS A 56 22.81 27.23 -17.04
C LYS A 56 22.38 28.68 -16.75
N ILE A 57 22.36 29.05 -15.48
CA ILE A 57 22.09 30.41 -15.02
C ILE A 57 23.25 30.82 -14.12
N SER A 58 24.06 31.77 -14.57
CA SER A 58 25.18 32.32 -13.81
C SER A 58 24.80 33.66 -13.18
N ILE A 59 25.00 33.79 -11.87
CA ILE A 59 24.84 35.02 -11.11
C ILE A 59 26.24 35.40 -10.61
N PRO A 60 26.95 36.30 -11.31
CA PRO A 60 28.37 36.53 -11.08
C PRO A 60 28.66 37.26 -9.77
N HIS A 61 29.92 37.24 -9.34
CA HIS A 61 30.39 38.01 -8.19
C HIS A 61 29.98 39.49 -8.26
N HIS A 62 29.77 40.10 -7.09
CA HIS A 62 29.33 41.49 -6.93
C HIS A 62 27.93 41.81 -7.50
N THR A 63 27.16 40.81 -7.96
CA THR A 63 25.76 40.97 -8.32
C THR A 63 24.86 40.61 -7.15
N THR A 64 23.94 41.50 -6.77
CA THR A 64 22.89 41.21 -5.78
C THR A 64 21.52 41.30 -6.46
N LEU A 65 20.87 40.15 -6.64
CA LEU A 65 19.50 40.09 -7.14
C LEU A 65 18.53 40.34 -5.96
N ASN A 66 17.70 41.38 -6.08
CA ASN A 66 16.68 41.70 -5.09
C ASN A 66 15.38 40.97 -5.43
N ILE A 67 14.98 40.01 -4.62
CA ILE A 67 13.76 39.21 -4.83
C ILE A 67 12.65 39.79 -3.95
N SER A 68 11.70 40.47 -4.58
CA SER A 68 10.51 41.04 -3.93
C SER A 68 9.23 40.28 -4.27
N THR A 69 9.28 39.32 -5.20
CA THR A 69 8.16 38.41 -5.49
C THR A 69 8.58 36.95 -5.48
N ARG A 70 7.60 36.08 -5.18
CA ARG A 70 7.80 34.64 -4.99
C ARG A 70 8.38 33.92 -6.21
N LEU A 71 9.31 32.98 -5.98
CA LEU A 71 10.03 32.23 -7.02
C LEU A 71 9.46 30.82 -7.17
N ASN A 72 8.59 30.61 -8.18
CA ASN A 72 8.18 29.27 -8.58
C ASN A 72 9.09 28.72 -9.69
N MET A 73 10.19 28.07 -9.29
CA MET A 73 11.16 27.43 -10.17
C MET A 73 10.96 25.92 -10.19
N THR A 74 9.72 25.48 -10.43
CA THR A 74 9.37 24.06 -10.59
C THR A 74 9.47 23.62 -12.06
N GLY A 75 9.41 22.30 -12.30
CA GLY A 75 9.42 21.70 -13.64
C GLY A 75 10.76 21.74 -14.38
N GLY A 76 11.86 22.14 -13.72
CA GLY A 76 13.19 22.18 -14.35
C GLY A 76 13.72 20.80 -14.70
N VAL A 77 14.35 20.65 -15.86
CA VAL A 77 15.05 19.41 -16.23
C VAL A 77 16.46 19.77 -16.69
N ASN A 78 17.47 19.14 -16.09
CA ASN A 78 18.90 19.39 -16.39
C ASN A 78 19.26 20.87 -16.26
N LYS A 79 19.04 21.44 -15.07
CA LYS A 79 19.28 22.87 -14.79
C LYS A 79 20.49 23.05 -13.89
N HIS A 80 21.31 24.05 -14.18
CA HIS A 80 22.44 24.45 -13.35
C HIS A 80 22.33 25.93 -12.99
N ILE A 81 22.28 26.24 -11.70
CA ILE A 81 22.34 27.60 -11.18
C ILE A 81 23.73 27.76 -10.56
N GLU A 82 24.57 28.58 -11.18
CA GLU A 82 25.89 28.95 -10.71
C GLU A 82 25.80 30.32 -10.01
N LEU A 83 25.56 30.29 -8.71
CA LEU A 83 25.45 31.42 -7.82
C LEU A 83 26.82 31.79 -7.23
N GLN A 84 27.45 32.83 -7.77
CA GLN A 84 28.67 33.47 -7.23
C GLN A 84 28.38 34.79 -6.50
N GLY A 85 27.30 35.48 -6.89
CA GLY A 85 26.79 36.70 -6.28
C GLY A 85 25.86 36.43 -5.09
N THR A 86 24.87 37.29 -4.90
CA THR A 86 23.86 37.19 -3.83
C THR A 86 22.45 37.18 -4.41
N ILE A 87 21.60 36.27 -3.93
CA ILE A 87 20.15 36.37 -4.05
C ILE A 87 19.64 36.81 -2.69
N ARG A 88 19.04 38.01 -2.61
CA ARG A 88 18.52 38.57 -1.36
C ARG A 88 17.00 38.68 -1.42
N ILE A 89 16.32 38.08 -0.45
CA ILE A 89 14.87 38.21 -0.27
C ILE A 89 14.60 39.55 0.42
N ASN A 90 13.78 40.40 -0.19
CA ASN A 90 13.40 41.70 0.37
C ASN A 90 12.47 41.49 1.60
N PRO A 91 12.74 42.07 2.78
CA PRO A 91 11.96 41.81 4.01
C PRO A 91 10.62 42.58 4.08
N ASP A 92 9.80 42.50 3.03
CA ASP A 92 8.44 43.05 3.02
C ASP A 92 7.48 42.11 3.75
N ILE A 93 7.33 42.35 5.06
CA ILE A 93 6.53 41.50 5.95
C ILE A 93 5.07 41.37 5.50
N PRO A 94 4.34 42.48 5.22
CA PRO A 94 2.97 42.39 4.71
C PRO A 94 2.85 41.58 3.42
N TYR A 95 3.77 41.76 2.46
CA TYR A 95 3.74 41.02 1.21
C TYR A 95 3.92 39.52 1.45
N TRP A 96 5.02 39.11 2.09
CA TRP A 96 5.38 37.69 2.20
C TRP A 96 4.40 36.90 3.07
N SER A 97 3.90 37.49 4.15
CA SER A 97 2.90 36.86 5.03
C SER A 97 1.60 36.52 4.29
N GLY A 98 1.25 37.29 3.25
CA GLY A 98 0.05 37.07 2.43
C GLY A 98 0.29 36.39 1.07
N ASN A 99 1.53 36.36 0.57
CA ASN A 99 1.83 35.92 -0.81
C ASN A 99 2.82 34.75 -0.93
N GLY A 100 3.49 34.36 0.17
CA GLY A 100 4.33 33.16 0.21
C GLY A 100 3.56 31.90 -0.21
N PHE A 101 4.26 30.90 -0.74
CA PHE A 101 3.61 29.64 -1.11
C PHE A 101 3.25 28.83 0.14
N PRO A 102 1.98 28.49 0.37
CA PRO A 102 1.56 27.83 1.60
C PRO A 102 1.85 26.33 1.60
N PHE A 103 2.26 25.81 2.75
CA PHE A 103 2.35 24.39 3.08
C PHE A 103 1.42 24.06 4.24
N ALA A 104 0.58 23.04 4.06
CA ALA A 104 -0.40 22.63 5.08
C ALA A 104 0.28 22.09 6.35
N PHE A 105 1.45 21.47 6.23
CA PHE A 105 2.18 20.96 7.38
C PHE A 105 2.74 22.12 8.20
N GLN A 106 2.31 22.20 9.47
CA GLN A 106 2.68 23.26 10.42
C GLN A 106 2.39 24.69 9.94
N THR A 107 1.48 24.86 8.98
CA THR A 107 1.05 26.16 8.44
C THR A 107 2.24 27.02 8.01
N GLN A 108 3.15 26.45 7.24
CA GLN A 108 4.37 27.14 6.79
C GLN A 108 4.18 27.85 5.46
N ILE A 109 5.02 28.85 5.16
CA ILE A 109 5.08 29.51 3.86
C ILE A 109 6.52 29.51 3.32
N THR A 110 6.70 29.51 2.00
CA THR A 110 8.03 29.60 1.37
C THR A 110 8.10 30.70 0.30
N ALA A 111 9.28 31.30 0.16
CA ALA A 111 9.58 32.28 -0.88
C ALA A 111 10.00 31.63 -2.21
N TRP A 112 10.68 30.47 -2.16
CA TRP A 112 11.30 29.85 -3.33
C TRP A 112 11.05 28.34 -3.38
N LEU A 113 10.34 27.91 -4.43
CA LEU A 113 10.20 26.51 -4.81
C LEU A 113 11.20 26.16 -5.91
N LEU A 114 12.14 25.25 -5.62
CA LEU A 114 13.07 24.66 -6.57
C LEU A 114 12.64 23.21 -6.86
N GLY A 115 12.09 22.94 -8.04
CA GLY A 115 11.48 21.66 -8.37
C GLY A 115 11.80 21.15 -9.77
N GLY A 116 11.85 19.83 -9.94
CA GLY A 116 12.18 19.18 -11.21
C GLY A 116 13.17 18.03 -11.11
N LYS A 117 13.95 17.76 -12.16
CA LYS A 117 14.88 16.63 -12.25
C LYS A 117 16.28 17.06 -12.68
N ASN A 118 17.31 16.53 -12.03
CA ASN A 118 18.72 16.82 -12.34
C ASN A 118 19.01 18.32 -12.23
N ILE A 119 18.99 18.84 -11.01
CA ILE A 119 19.20 20.26 -10.74
C ILE A 119 20.48 20.41 -9.91
N VAL A 120 21.34 21.35 -10.30
CA VAL A 120 22.54 21.73 -9.55
C VAL A 120 22.43 23.20 -9.16
N LEU A 121 22.65 23.51 -7.88
CA LEU A 121 22.82 24.87 -7.36
C LEU A 121 24.17 24.93 -6.63
N ASP A 122 25.12 25.67 -7.17
CA ASP A 122 26.46 25.85 -6.59
C ASP A 122 27.06 27.23 -6.90
N GLY A 123 28.32 27.47 -6.55
CA GLY A 123 29.08 28.63 -7.04
C GLY A 123 29.75 29.53 -5.98
N GLY A 124 29.63 29.21 -4.70
CA GLY A 124 30.28 29.94 -3.60
C GLY A 124 29.55 31.20 -3.13
N GLY A 125 28.43 31.56 -3.77
CA GLY A 125 27.65 32.77 -3.49
C GLY A 125 26.70 32.64 -2.30
N THR A 126 25.82 33.63 -2.15
CA THR A 126 25.02 33.85 -0.94
C THR A 126 23.51 33.86 -1.22
N LEU A 127 22.74 33.17 -0.37
CA LEU A 127 21.28 33.31 -0.23
C LEU A 127 20.99 34.07 1.07
N ASP A 128 20.44 35.28 0.98
CA ASP A 128 20.20 36.16 2.12
C ASP A 128 18.70 36.38 2.35
N GLY A 129 18.18 35.88 3.48
CA GLY A 129 16.78 35.99 3.85
C GLY A 129 16.37 37.31 4.50
N ALA A 130 17.33 38.21 4.81
CA ALA A 130 17.08 39.49 5.46
C ALA A 130 16.25 39.39 6.76
N GLY A 131 16.50 38.37 7.58
CA GLY A 131 15.68 37.94 8.71
C GLY A 131 15.51 38.93 9.89
N GLN A 132 16.32 39.98 10.03
CA GLN A 132 16.28 40.84 11.22
C GLN A 132 14.89 41.42 11.50
N ALA A 133 14.27 42.03 10.49
CA ALA A 133 12.94 42.62 10.62
C ALA A 133 11.89 41.56 11.03
N TRP A 134 12.08 40.31 10.60
CA TRP A 134 11.21 39.18 10.93
C TRP A 134 11.39 38.72 12.37
N TYR A 135 12.62 38.69 12.90
CA TYR A 135 12.88 38.34 14.29
C TYR A 135 12.22 39.34 15.24
N ASP A 136 12.33 40.63 14.93
CA ASP A 136 11.71 41.71 15.73
C ASP A 136 10.18 41.67 15.66
N ALA A 137 9.61 41.43 14.47
CA ALA A 137 8.17 41.32 14.28
C ALA A 137 7.58 40.06 14.94
N PHE A 138 8.25 38.92 14.83
CA PHE A 138 7.81 37.65 15.42
C PHE A 138 7.84 37.68 16.95
N ALA A 139 8.82 38.39 17.54
CA ALA A 139 8.85 38.60 18.98
C ALA A 139 7.60 39.35 19.49
N SER A 140 7.01 40.22 18.66
CA SER A 140 5.77 40.93 18.97
C SER A 140 4.50 40.15 18.57
N ASN A 141 4.60 39.23 17.60
CA ASN A 141 3.49 38.42 17.11
C ASN A 141 3.98 37.02 16.71
N SER A 142 3.84 36.06 17.62
CA SER A 142 4.24 34.66 17.40
C SER A 142 3.35 33.89 16.42
N SER A 143 2.26 34.49 15.92
CA SER A 143 1.43 33.91 14.86
C SER A 143 1.79 34.43 13.47
N LEU A 144 2.83 35.27 13.35
CA LEU A 144 3.30 35.81 12.08
C LEU A 144 3.87 34.69 11.21
N LEU A 145 3.33 34.53 10.00
CA LEU A 145 3.86 33.60 9.00
C LEU A 145 5.12 34.20 8.36
N ARG A 146 6.23 33.46 8.41
CA ARG A 146 7.53 33.89 7.89
C ARG A 146 7.99 32.94 6.78
N PRO A 147 8.56 33.44 5.67
CA PRO A 147 8.92 32.59 4.54
C PRO A 147 10.20 31.80 4.79
N ILE A 148 10.14 30.49 4.49
CA ILE A 148 11.30 29.63 4.23
C ILE A 148 11.99 30.13 2.96
N ILE A 149 13.32 30.27 2.97
CA ILE A 149 14.03 30.91 1.85
C ILE A 149 14.37 29.97 0.69
N LEU A 150 14.52 28.67 0.94
CA LEU A 150 14.70 27.66 -0.12
C LEU A 150 13.92 26.39 0.19
N THR A 151 13.05 25.99 -0.73
CA THR A 151 12.35 24.71 -0.66
C THR A 151 12.64 23.87 -1.89
N VAL A 152 13.30 22.72 -1.70
CA VAL A 152 13.39 21.69 -2.73
C VAL A 152 12.07 20.94 -2.75
N PHE A 153 11.27 21.16 -3.79
CA PHE A 153 9.87 20.74 -3.86
C PHE A 153 9.62 19.77 -5.00
N GLN A 154 9.14 18.56 -4.69
CA GLN A 154 8.80 17.53 -5.68
C GLN A 154 9.92 17.28 -6.69
N ALA A 155 11.16 17.27 -6.20
CA ALA A 155 12.35 17.25 -7.04
C ALA A 155 13.11 15.93 -6.93
N ARG A 156 13.81 15.55 -8.00
CA ARG A 156 14.63 14.33 -8.04
C ARG A 156 16.04 14.61 -8.56
N ASN A 157 17.05 14.03 -7.91
CA ASN A 157 18.46 14.23 -8.26
C ASN A 157 18.84 15.71 -8.18
N VAL A 158 18.84 16.26 -6.97
CA VAL A 158 19.21 17.66 -6.73
C VAL A 158 20.52 17.72 -5.95
N LEU A 159 21.44 18.56 -6.40
CA LEU A 159 22.68 18.88 -5.69
C LEU A 159 22.68 20.37 -5.35
N VAL A 160 22.71 20.68 -4.05
CA VAL A 160 22.99 22.02 -3.54
C VAL A 160 24.35 21.98 -2.87
N LYS A 161 25.29 22.80 -3.33
CA LYS A 161 26.69 22.69 -2.91
C LYS A 161 27.36 24.04 -2.81
N ASP A 162 28.21 24.21 -1.80
CA ASP A 162 29.15 25.34 -1.72
C ASP A 162 28.44 26.69 -1.81
N ILE A 163 27.49 26.92 -0.90
CA ILE A 163 26.75 28.18 -0.79
C ILE A 163 26.67 28.65 0.66
N THR A 164 26.62 29.96 0.85
CA THR A 164 26.35 30.59 2.15
C THR A 164 24.88 30.99 2.24
N MET A 165 24.22 30.70 3.36
CA MET A 165 22.84 31.11 3.61
C MET A 165 22.81 31.99 4.86
N LEU A 166 22.26 33.20 4.73
CA LEU A 166 22.25 34.22 5.78
C LEU A 166 20.84 34.54 6.23
N ASN A 167 20.65 34.67 7.55
CA ASN A 167 19.52 35.31 8.20
C ASN A 167 18.15 34.95 7.58
N SER A 168 17.79 33.66 7.58
CA SER A 168 16.47 33.23 7.16
C SER A 168 15.38 33.75 8.12
N PRO A 169 14.21 34.22 7.64
CA PRO A 169 13.08 34.60 8.50
C PRO A 169 12.55 33.45 9.38
N GLU A 170 12.55 32.24 8.82
CA GLU A 170 12.13 30.95 9.42
C GLU A 170 13.19 29.89 9.02
N TRP A 171 12.79 28.67 8.65
CA TRP A 171 13.68 27.60 8.22
C TRP A 171 14.50 28.01 7.00
N PHE A 172 15.78 27.64 6.99
CA PHE A 172 16.65 27.89 5.85
C PHE A 172 16.28 27.00 4.66
N ASN A 173 16.08 25.71 4.93
CA ASN A 173 15.81 24.71 3.89
C ASN A 173 14.63 23.82 4.28
N LEU A 174 13.74 23.59 3.31
CA LEU A 174 12.75 22.52 3.36
C LEU A 174 12.96 21.58 2.17
N VAL A 175 13.10 20.28 2.45
CA VAL A 175 13.01 19.24 1.41
C VAL A 175 11.63 18.60 1.53
N ASN A 176 10.77 18.89 0.55
CA ASN A 176 9.39 18.43 0.56
C ASN A 176 9.11 17.57 -0.68
N GLU A 177 8.70 16.33 -0.47
CA GLU A 177 8.45 15.35 -1.54
C GLU A 177 9.67 15.17 -2.48
N GLY A 178 10.88 15.29 -1.92
CA GLY A 178 12.14 15.16 -2.64
C GLY A 178 12.67 13.73 -2.68
N LYS A 179 13.39 13.38 -3.75
CA LYS A 179 14.10 12.08 -3.86
C LYS A 179 15.52 12.25 -4.37
N ASN A 180 16.51 11.67 -3.69
CA ASN A 180 17.93 11.79 -4.06
C ASN A 180 18.36 13.27 -4.09
N VAL A 181 18.36 13.90 -2.91
CA VAL A 181 18.70 15.31 -2.71
C VAL A 181 19.96 15.38 -1.85
N THR A 182 20.98 16.09 -2.31
CA THR A 182 22.26 16.23 -1.61
C THR A 182 22.57 17.69 -1.33
N TYR A 183 22.85 18.00 -0.06
CA TYR A 183 23.45 19.24 0.41
C TYR A 183 24.88 18.97 0.87
N THR A 184 25.86 19.75 0.41
CA THR A 184 27.25 19.62 0.85
C THR A 184 27.99 20.95 0.87
N LYS A 185 28.85 21.20 1.86
CA LYS A 185 29.59 22.47 1.99
C LYS A 185 28.68 23.69 2.10
N ILE A 186 27.64 23.59 2.92
CA ILE A 186 26.72 24.69 3.18
C ILE A 186 27.17 25.44 4.44
N ASN A 187 27.16 26.78 4.37
CA ASN A 187 27.45 27.63 5.52
C ASN A 187 26.19 28.42 5.91
N ILE A 188 25.54 28.03 7.00
CA ILE A 188 24.32 28.68 7.51
C ILE A 188 24.70 29.62 8.66
N GLN A 189 24.30 30.88 8.56
CA GLN A 189 24.53 31.89 9.59
C GLN A 189 23.27 32.73 9.83
N ALA A 190 22.73 32.66 11.05
CA ALA A 190 21.71 33.57 11.53
C ALA A 190 22.23 34.33 12.75
N SER A 191 22.02 35.65 12.76
CA SER A 191 22.29 36.49 13.92
C SER A 191 21.23 37.58 14.05
N SER A 192 20.95 37.98 15.29
CA SER A 192 20.11 39.14 15.59
C SER A 192 20.98 40.27 16.09
N ASN A 193 20.72 41.50 15.62
CA ASN A 193 21.33 42.73 16.13
C ASN A 193 20.49 43.39 17.24
N SER A 194 19.34 42.78 17.59
CA SER A 194 18.48 43.19 18.70
C SER A 194 18.53 42.15 19.84
N SER A 195 17.79 42.39 20.92
CA SER A 195 17.63 41.42 22.01
C SER A 195 16.68 40.25 21.66
N HIS A 196 16.03 40.28 20.49
CA HIS A 196 15.07 39.26 20.08
C HIS A 196 15.77 38.01 19.55
N ARG A 197 15.17 36.85 19.84
CA ARG A 197 15.69 35.54 19.45
C ARG A 197 15.48 35.29 17.96
N ILE A 198 16.45 34.60 17.34
CA ILE A 198 16.37 34.08 15.96
C ILE A 198 15.55 32.77 15.89
N ALA A 199 14.31 32.82 16.38
CA ALA A 199 13.46 31.64 16.57
C ALA A 199 13.15 30.91 15.25
N ASN A 200 13.12 29.58 15.28
CA ASN A 200 12.75 28.69 14.17
C ASN A 200 13.60 28.91 12.90
N THR A 201 14.90 29.14 13.08
CA THR A 201 15.85 29.26 11.99
C THR A 201 16.49 27.90 11.66
N ASP A 202 15.67 26.85 11.55
CA ASP A 202 16.09 25.47 11.33
C ASP A 202 17.03 25.36 10.09
N GLY A 203 18.07 24.54 10.19
CA GLY A 203 19.02 24.35 9.08
C GLY A 203 18.38 23.62 7.90
N TRP A 204 17.82 22.44 8.19
CA TRP A 204 17.05 21.64 7.24
C TRP A 204 15.87 20.95 7.91
N ASP A 205 14.71 21.07 7.28
CA ASP A 205 13.54 20.24 7.55
C ASP A 205 13.31 19.29 6.40
N ILE A 206 13.25 17.99 6.69
CA ILE A 206 13.03 16.95 5.69
C ILE A 206 11.64 16.38 5.90
N TYR A 207 10.76 16.53 4.92
CA TYR A 207 9.36 16.14 4.99
C TYR A 207 8.97 15.34 3.74
N ARG A 208 8.30 14.19 3.92
CA ARG A 208 7.81 13.33 2.83
C ARG A 208 8.89 12.97 1.79
N SER A 209 10.14 12.82 2.22
CA SER A 209 11.29 12.74 1.32
C SER A 209 12.12 11.47 1.54
N ASP A 210 12.82 11.05 0.49
CA ASP A 210 13.57 9.80 0.43
C ASP A 210 14.98 10.02 -0.15
N GLN A 211 15.99 9.34 0.39
CA GLN A 211 17.38 9.45 -0.10
C GLN A 211 17.92 10.89 -0.01
N VAL A 212 17.97 11.43 1.20
CA VAL A 212 18.52 12.79 1.45
C VAL A 212 19.89 12.69 2.11
N VAL A 213 20.86 13.45 1.60
CA VAL A 213 22.22 13.51 2.16
C VAL A 213 22.54 14.96 2.52
N ILE A 214 22.94 15.21 3.77
CA ILE A 214 23.39 16.52 4.25
C ILE A 214 24.76 16.33 4.87
N LYS A 215 25.79 16.99 4.32
CA LYS A 215 27.16 16.77 4.82
C LYS A 215 28.10 17.95 4.74
N ASP A 216 29.21 17.85 5.46
CA ASP A 216 30.37 18.74 5.38
C ASP A 216 29.98 20.22 5.52
N SER A 217 29.12 20.56 6.48
CA SER A 217 28.47 21.87 6.59
C SER A 217 28.61 22.49 7.98
N ILE A 218 28.58 23.83 8.03
CA ILE A 218 28.68 24.63 9.27
C ILE A 218 27.38 25.39 9.47
N ILE A 219 26.82 25.31 10.67
CA ILE A 219 25.49 25.81 10.98
C ILE A 219 25.56 26.65 12.24
N ASN A 220 25.10 27.89 12.15
CA ASN A 220 24.89 28.78 13.28
C ASN A 220 23.47 29.33 13.20
N ASN A 221 22.60 28.82 14.05
CA ASN A 221 21.17 29.13 14.03
C ASN A 221 20.57 29.16 15.43
N GLY A 222 19.24 29.28 15.52
CA GLY A 222 18.50 29.31 16.78
C GLY A 222 17.46 28.20 16.96
N ASP A 223 17.47 27.17 16.13
CA ASP A 223 16.56 26.00 16.24
C ASP A 223 17.23 24.73 15.69
N ASP A 224 16.48 23.69 15.30
CA ASP A 224 17.02 22.39 14.85
C ASP A 224 18.16 22.56 13.83
N CYS A 225 19.27 21.83 14.01
CA CYS A 225 20.31 21.81 12.99
C CYS A 225 19.82 21.01 11.77
N VAL A 226 19.23 19.84 12.03
CA VAL A 226 18.49 19.04 11.05
C VAL A 226 17.27 18.44 11.73
N SER A 227 16.11 18.53 11.09
CA SER A 227 14.84 18.01 11.58
C SER A 227 14.24 17.01 10.60
N PHE A 228 13.99 15.78 11.05
CA PHE A 228 13.34 14.73 10.25
C PHE A 228 11.84 14.73 10.56
N LYS A 229 11.06 15.40 9.71
CA LYS A 229 9.59 15.49 9.80
C LYS A 229 8.93 14.22 9.21
N PRO A 230 7.59 14.07 9.29
CA PRO A 230 6.92 12.85 8.86
C PRO A 230 7.19 12.42 7.42
N ASN A 231 7.20 11.10 7.24
CA ASN A 231 7.45 10.36 6.00
C ASN A 231 8.83 10.61 5.39
N SER A 232 9.85 10.65 6.24
CA SER A 232 11.24 10.92 5.86
C SER A 232 12.09 9.66 6.02
N THR A 233 12.68 9.18 4.92
CA THR A 233 13.35 7.87 4.88
C THR A 233 14.70 7.89 4.17
N ASN A 234 15.60 6.98 4.56
CA ASN A 234 16.91 6.79 3.93
C ASN A 234 17.74 8.07 3.93
N ILE A 235 18.12 8.56 5.11
CA ILE A 235 18.78 9.86 5.29
C ILE A 235 20.17 9.69 5.88
N LEU A 236 21.14 10.38 5.30
CA LEU A 236 22.49 10.47 5.83
C LEU A 236 22.82 11.92 6.21
N VAL A 237 23.15 12.14 7.47
CA VAL A 237 23.73 13.37 7.98
C VAL A 237 25.16 13.08 8.40
N SER A 238 26.15 13.80 7.87
CA SER A 238 27.55 13.54 8.22
C SER A 238 28.45 14.76 8.25
N ASN A 239 29.39 14.82 9.20
CA ASN A 239 30.41 15.88 9.29
C ASN A 239 29.80 17.28 9.42
N LEU A 240 28.92 17.47 10.40
CA LEU A 240 28.28 18.76 10.68
C LEU A 240 28.88 19.43 11.91
N ASN A 241 29.00 20.76 11.86
CA ASN A 241 29.33 21.59 13.01
C ASN A 241 28.18 22.58 13.25
N CYS A 242 27.33 22.30 14.25
CA CYS A 242 26.19 23.16 14.57
C CYS A 242 26.37 23.87 15.90
N ASN A 243 26.10 25.17 15.90
CA ASN A 243 26.22 26.07 17.04
C ASN A 243 24.89 26.79 17.29
N GLY A 244 24.47 26.90 18.55
CA GLY A 244 23.22 27.59 18.92
C GLY A 244 21.93 26.81 18.63
N SER A 245 22.04 25.60 18.10
CA SER A 245 20.92 24.84 17.55
C SER A 245 20.07 24.12 18.60
N HIS A 246 18.96 23.50 18.18
CA HIS A 246 18.17 22.57 18.98
C HIS A 246 18.49 21.08 18.72
N GLY A 247 19.59 20.80 18.02
CA GLY A 247 20.15 19.46 17.83
C GLY A 247 19.80 18.81 16.50
N ILE A 248 20.20 17.55 16.36
CA ILE A 248 19.76 16.66 15.27
C ILE A 248 18.51 15.94 15.76
N SER A 249 17.37 16.30 15.18
CA SER A 249 16.05 16.01 15.73
C SER A 249 15.23 15.09 14.83
N VAL A 250 14.84 13.93 15.33
CA VAL A 250 13.72 13.17 14.76
C VAL A 250 12.41 13.75 15.29
N GLY A 251 11.58 14.25 14.38
CA GLY A 251 10.26 14.79 14.66
C GLY A 251 10.18 16.32 14.72
N SER A 252 9.13 16.90 15.29
CA SER A 252 8.11 16.20 16.08
C SER A 252 7.20 15.33 15.24
N LEU A 253 6.88 14.12 15.73
CA LEU A 253 5.97 13.17 15.08
C LEU A 253 4.70 12.96 15.88
N GLY A 254 3.64 12.55 15.20
CA GLY A 254 2.34 12.24 15.79
C GLY A 254 1.53 13.49 16.13
N GLN A 255 1.79 14.64 15.51
CA GLN A 255 1.14 15.90 15.89
C GLN A 255 -0.38 15.91 15.60
N PHE A 256 -0.81 15.30 14.50
CA PHE A 256 -2.18 15.45 13.98
C PHE A 256 -3.00 14.16 14.09
N ALA A 257 -4.18 14.23 14.69
CA ALA A 257 -5.11 13.10 14.79
C ALA A 257 -5.38 12.43 13.43
N GLY A 258 -5.42 11.10 13.42
CA GLY A 258 -5.68 10.30 12.21
C GLY A 258 -4.51 10.21 11.23
N MET A 259 -3.41 10.93 11.49
CA MET A 259 -2.17 10.81 10.72
C MET A 259 -1.26 9.73 11.31
N PHE A 260 -0.57 9.00 10.43
CA PHE A 260 0.46 8.04 10.77
C PHE A 260 1.80 8.54 10.23
N ASP A 261 2.70 8.95 11.12
CA ASP A 261 3.96 9.60 10.77
C ASP A 261 5.12 8.60 10.82
N ILE A 262 5.95 8.56 9.76
CA ILE A 262 7.08 7.62 9.66
C ILE A 262 8.41 8.37 9.57
N VAL A 263 9.40 7.97 10.36
CA VAL A 263 10.82 8.29 10.10
C VAL A 263 11.61 7.00 10.21
N GLU A 264 12.31 6.63 9.13
CA GLU A 264 12.99 5.34 9.07
C GLU A 264 14.33 5.40 8.34
N ASN A 265 15.32 4.64 8.82
CA ASN A 265 16.64 4.50 8.21
C ASN A 265 17.38 5.85 8.11
N VAL A 266 17.74 6.40 9.26
CA VAL A 266 18.47 7.67 9.37
C VAL A 266 19.79 7.42 10.08
N THR A 267 20.89 7.87 9.50
CA THR A 267 22.21 7.87 10.14
C THR A 267 22.70 9.30 10.26
N ALA A 268 22.96 9.76 11.48
CA ALA A 268 23.68 10.99 11.78
C ALA A 268 25.04 10.63 12.37
N ILE A 269 26.13 10.97 11.69
CA ILE A 269 27.49 10.57 12.07
C ILE A 269 28.48 11.75 12.04
N ASN A 270 29.42 11.79 12.98
CA ASN A 270 30.46 12.84 13.07
C ASN A 270 29.83 14.24 13.17
N VAL A 271 29.12 14.49 14.27
CA VAL A 271 28.39 15.73 14.50
C VAL A 271 28.96 16.45 15.71
N LYS A 272 29.39 17.70 15.53
CA LYS A 272 29.83 18.58 16.62
C LYS A 272 28.71 19.54 16.98
N MET A 273 28.17 19.43 18.19
CA MET A 273 27.18 20.35 18.75
C MET A 273 27.84 21.30 19.75
N SER A 274 27.53 22.60 19.66
CA SER A 274 28.08 23.61 20.57
C SER A 274 27.00 24.62 20.99
N ASN A 275 26.94 24.96 22.27
CA ASN A 275 25.98 25.93 22.81
C ASN A 275 24.52 25.63 22.36
N ALA A 276 24.16 24.35 22.33
CA ALA A 276 22.91 23.86 21.75
C ALA A 276 21.94 23.41 22.84
N GLN A 277 20.63 23.42 22.56
CA GLN A 277 19.64 22.89 23.49
C GLN A 277 19.72 21.36 23.58
N ASN A 278 19.98 20.68 22.47
CA ASN A 278 20.05 19.22 22.44
C ASN A 278 21.13 18.74 21.48
N GLY A 279 21.61 17.51 21.73
CA GLY A 279 22.51 16.79 20.83
C GLY A 279 21.71 15.91 19.86
N ALA A 280 21.66 14.61 20.16
CA ALA A 280 20.82 13.64 19.49
C ALA A 280 19.42 13.60 20.14
N ARG A 281 18.36 13.92 19.36
CA ARG A 281 17.00 14.08 19.89
C ARG A 281 15.95 13.32 19.11
N ILE A 282 15.02 12.66 19.80
CA ILE A 282 13.78 12.11 19.25
C ILE A 282 12.60 12.71 20.02
N LYS A 283 11.62 13.32 19.33
CA LYS A 283 10.47 14.00 19.94
C LYS A 283 9.13 13.57 19.31
N CYS A 284 8.22 13.06 20.13
CA CYS A 284 6.90 12.58 19.73
C CYS A 284 5.80 13.22 20.58
N TRP A 285 4.70 13.63 19.93
CA TRP A 285 3.53 14.20 20.61
C TRP A 285 2.76 13.13 21.40
N ALA A 286 2.12 13.57 22.48
CA ALA A 286 1.18 12.81 23.32
C ALA A 286 -0.10 13.64 23.54
N GLY A 287 -1.20 13.00 23.94
CA GLY A 287 -2.49 13.68 24.15
C GLY A 287 -3.68 13.00 23.47
N ALA A 288 -4.90 13.43 23.83
CA ALA A 288 -6.14 12.79 23.36
C ALA A 288 -6.41 12.93 21.84
N GLY A 289 -5.82 13.95 21.20
CA GLY A 289 -6.03 14.29 19.79
C GLY A 289 -4.78 14.18 18.92
N VAL A 290 -3.80 13.38 19.33
CA VAL A 290 -2.54 13.20 18.60
C VAL A 290 -2.65 12.07 17.58
N GLY A 291 -1.78 12.11 16.58
CA GLY A 291 -1.60 11.05 15.61
C GLY A 291 -0.87 9.85 16.20
N SER A 292 -0.42 8.97 15.31
CA SER A 292 0.42 7.81 15.64
C SER A 292 1.61 7.77 14.69
N GLY A 293 2.55 6.85 14.89
CA GLY A 293 3.69 6.77 14.00
C GLY A 293 4.71 5.72 14.37
N ILE A 294 5.80 5.69 13.61
CA ILE A 294 6.97 4.88 13.89
C ILE A 294 8.25 5.65 13.59
N VAL A 295 9.18 5.58 14.54
CA VAL A 295 10.59 5.93 14.39
C VAL A 295 11.36 4.62 14.40
N LYS A 296 12.08 4.31 13.33
CA LYS A 296 12.76 3.02 13.21
C LYS A 296 14.15 3.12 12.60
N ASN A 297 15.10 2.34 13.11
CA ASN A 297 16.44 2.21 12.52
C ASN A 297 17.14 3.57 12.41
N ILE A 298 17.38 4.19 13.56
CA ILE A 298 18.03 5.50 13.66
C ILE A 298 19.37 5.34 14.39
N THR A 299 20.43 5.82 13.76
CA THR A 299 21.78 5.79 14.34
C THR A 299 22.29 7.21 14.53
N PHE A 300 22.65 7.55 15.77
CA PHE A 300 23.42 8.73 16.14
C PHE A 300 24.81 8.27 16.58
N GLU A 301 25.84 8.63 15.82
CA GLU A 301 27.20 8.13 16.03
C GLU A 301 28.25 9.24 16.00
N ASN A 302 29.27 9.17 16.87
CA ASN A 302 30.39 10.10 16.91
C ASN A 302 29.94 11.57 17.12
N PHE A 303 29.23 11.81 18.22
CA PHE A 303 28.79 13.16 18.61
C PHE A 303 29.80 13.80 19.57
N SER A 304 30.15 15.06 19.31
CA SER A 304 30.99 15.90 20.18
C SER A 304 30.17 17.07 20.73
N GLU A 305 29.89 17.01 22.02
CA GLU A 305 28.95 17.89 22.73
C GLU A 305 29.72 18.96 23.52
N ILE A 306 29.45 20.24 23.28
CA ILE A 306 30.11 21.34 24.01
C ILE A 306 29.05 22.27 24.57
N LYS A 307 28.84 22.24 25.88
CA LYS A 307 27.84 23.06 26.59
C LYS A 307 26.44 22.87 25.97
N VAL A 308 25.99 21.62 25.91
CA VAL A 308 24.69 21.24 25.36
C VAL A 308 23.69 20.93 26.46
N ASP A 309 22.48 21.50 26.44
CA ASP A 309 21.56 21.36 27.58
C ASP A 309 21.12 19.91 27.80
N ASN A 310 20.77 19.21 26.72
CA ASN A 310 20.38 17.80 26.75
C ASN A 310 21.10 17.03 25.62
N PRO A 311 22.31 16.51 25.85
CA PRO A 311 23.09 15.82 24.83
C PRO A 311 22.35 14.64 24.17
N VAL A 312 21.65 13.82 24.94
CA VAL A 312 20.90 12.65 24.42
C VAL A 312 19.46 12.65 24.94
N VAL A 313 18.47 12.67 24.05
CA VAL A 313 17.05 12.79 24.42
C VAL A 313 16.14 11.88 23.61
N ILE A 314 15.26 11.15 24.31
CA ILE A 314 14.00 10.65 23.79
C ILE A 314 12.88 11.28 24.62
N ASP A 315 11.96 11.97 23.97
CA ASP A 315 10.80 12.62 24.59
C ASP A 315 9.50 12.20 23.87
N GLN A 316 8.75 11.29 24.48
CA GLN A 316 7.41 10.90 24.04
C GLN A 316 6.28 11.67 24.75
N CYS A 317 6.59 12.81 25.38
CA CYS A 317 5.62 13.74 25.96
C CYS A 317 5.79 15.14 25.37
N TYR A 318 6.27 15.24 24.12
CA TYR A 318 6.63 16.51 23.51
C TYR A 318 5.44 17.48 23.50
N MET A 319 5.68 18.71 23.96
CA MET A 319 4.66 19.78 24.08
C MET A 319 3.42 19.39 24.90
N THR A 320 3.53 18.36 25.75
CA THR A 320 2.42 17.82 26.54
C THR A 320 2.82 17.79 28.01
N ASN A 321 2.00 18.35 28.90
CA ASN A 321 2.31 18.30 30.32
C ASN A 321 2.25 16.85 30.87
N ALA A 322 2.96 16.59 31.96
CA ALA A 322 3.13 15.24 32.50
C ALA A 322 1.81 14.54 32.85
N THR A 323 0.82 15.26 33.39
CA THR A 323 -0.50 14.72 33.73
C THR A 323 -1.24 14.26 32.48
N ALA A 324 -1.31 15.11 31.46
CA ALA A 324 -1.95 14.81 30.19
C ALA A 324 -1.22 13.68 29.44
N CYS A 325 0.11 13.67 29.45
CA CYS A 325 0.90 12.60 28.84
C CYS A 325 0.70 11.26 29.55
N SER A 326 0.58 11.26 30.88
CA SER A 326 0.30 10.03 31.64
C SER A 326 -1.09 9.47 31.35
N GLN A 327 -2.08 10.35 31.14
CA GLN A 327 -3.45 9.95 30.79
C GLN A 327 -3.57 9.50 29.33
N PHE A 328 -2.85 10.18 28.42
CA PHE A 328 -2.89 9.97 26.99
C PHE A 328 -1.45 9.86 26.44
N PRO A 329 -0.79 8.71 26.62
CA PRO A 329 0.60 8.53 26.17
C PRO A 329 0.73 8.64 24.65
N SER A 330 1.96 8.82 24.17
CA SER A 330 2.22 8.86 22.73
C SER A 330 1.85 7.54 22.06
N ASN A 331 1.24 7.64 20.88
CA ASN A 331 0.93 6.49 20.04
C ASN A 331 2.08 6.11 19.09
N THR A 332 3.19 6.83 19.14
CA THR A 332 4.35 6.61 18.26
C THR A 332 5.24 5.50 18.83
N PHE A 333 5.63 4.55 17.99
CA PHE A 333 6.62 3.53 18.34
C PHE A 333 8.03 4.00 18.01
N ILE A 334 9.01 3.68 18.85
CA ILE A 334 10.43 4.00 18.65
C ILE A 334 11.20 2.68 18.74
N GLN A 335 11.84 2.27 17.64
CA GLN A 335 12.45 0.94 17.53
C GLN A 335 13.82 1.01 16.87
N ASP A 336 14.73 0.13 17.26
CA ASP A 336 16.04 -0.02 16.63
C ASP A 336 16.82 1.30 16.61
N ILE A 337 17.06 1.87 17.79
CA ILE A 337 17.78 3.14 17.94
C ILE A 337 19.17 2.89 18.49
N VAL A 338 20.18 3.47 17.87
CA VAL A 338 21.57 3.38 18.31
C VAL A 338 22.09 4.77 18.63
N PHE A 339 22.53 4.97 19.87
CA PHE A 339 23.35 6.09 20.29
C PHE A 339 24.76 5.55 20.57
N LYS A 340 25.75 5.96 19.79
CA LYS A 340 27.10 5.41 19.85
C LYS A 340 28.17 6.50 19.88
N ASN A 341 29.16 6.35 20.75
CA ASN A 341 30.33 7.23 20.84
C ASN A 341 29.93 8.72 20.97
N ILE A 342 29.20 9.04 22.04
CA ILE A 342 28.74 10.40 22.35
C ILE A 342 29.57 10.94 23.51
N SER A 343 30.28 12.05 23.28
CA SER A 343 31.24 12.57 24.25
C SER A 343 31.18 14.09 24.41
N GLY A 344 31.54 14.61 25.59
CA GLY A 344 31.67 16.05 25.82
C GLY A 344 31.01 16.57 27.11
N THR A 345 30.51 17.80 27.07
CA THR A 345 29.98 18.52 28.24
C THR A 345 28.54 18.98 28.04
N SER A 346 27.68 18.69 29.02
CA SER A 346 26.36 19.30 29.10
C SER A 346 26.43 20.73 29.65
N SER A 347 25.36 21.51 29.54
CA SER A 347 25.27 22.83 30.21
C SER A 347 24.80 22.72 31.68
N GLY A 348 24.02 21.68 31.99
CA GLY A 348 23.50 21.39 33.33
C GLY A 348 23.82 19.96 33.79
N ALA A 349 23.16 19.48 34.83
CA ALA A 349 23.44 18.17 35.42
C ALA A 349 23.01 16.98 34.55
N THR A 350 21.94 17.12 33.77
CA THR A 350 21.39 16.04 32.95
C THR A 350 22.17 15.91 31.66
N VAL A 351 22.72 14.71 31.41
CA VAL A 351 23.47 14.40 30.18
C VAL A 351 22.70 13.48 29.23
N ALA A 352 21.76 12.69 29.75
CA ALA A 352 20.85 11.89 28.94
C ALA A 352 19.49 11.73 29.62
N ASN A 353 18.42 11.82 28.84
CA ASN A 353 17.05 11.56 29.30
C ASN A 353 16.27 10.75 28.25
N LEU A 354 16.02 9.48 28.54
CA LEU A 354 15.34 8.55 27.65
C LEU A 354 13.95 8.22 28.19
N ALA A 355 12.97 9.06 27.86
CA ALA A 355 11.61 8.97 28.40
C ALA A 355 10.62 8.45 27.35
N CYS A 356 10.22 7.19 27.51
CA CYS A 356 9.25 6.53 26.66
C CYS A 356 7.85 6.47 27.29
N SER A 357 6.85 6.39 26.42
CA SER A 357 5.48 6.05 26.79
C SER A 357 5.40 4.57 27.25
N PRO A 358 4.43 4.23 28.13
CA PRO A 358 4.25 2.86 28.65
C PRO A 358 3.88 1.85 27.54
N ASP A 359 3.72 0.57 27.90
CA ASP A 359 3.26 -0.52 27.02
C ASP A 359 4.23 -0.90 25.88
N GLY A 360 5.53 -0.74 26.09
CA GLY A 360 6.55 -1.20 25.14
C GLY A 360 6.69 -0.32 23.89
N ARG A 361 6.38 0.98 23.99
CA ARG A 361 6.49 1.94 22.87
C ARG A 361 7.92 2.13 22.39
N CYS A 362 8.90 1.86 23.24
CA CYS A 362 10.31 1.81 22.89
C CYS A 362 10.84 0.38 22.96
N SER A 363 11.51 -0.07 21.90
CA SER A 363 12.17 -1.39 21.87
C SER A 363 13.51 -1.32 21.16
N ASN A 364 14.48 -2.11 21.63
CA ASN A 364 15.82 -2.17 21.03
C ASN A 364 16.51 -0.80 20.96
N ILE A 365 16.69 -0.17 22.14
CA ILE A 365 17.40 1.10 22.30
C ILE A 365 18.81 0.80 22.82
N ASN A 366 19.80 0.94 21.95
CA ASN A 366 21.19 0.68 22.25
C ASN A 366 21.94 1.98 22.58
N VAL A 367 22.65 1.98 23.72
CA VAL A 367 23.50 3.08 24.18
C VAL A 367 24.91 2.55 24.40
N GLU A 368 25.86 3.06 23.62
CA GLU A 368 27.24 2.57 23.59
C GLU A 368 28.24 3.73 23.63
N ASP A 369 29.31 3.57 24.40
CA ASP A 369 30.46 4.48 24.46
C ASP A 369 30.09 5.93 24.80
N PHE A 370 29.44 6.13 25.95
CA PHE A 370 29.13 7.48 26.46
C PHE A 370 30.28 8.01 27.32
N ASN A 371 30.78 9.20 26.97
CA ASN A 371 31.78 9.94 27.74
C ASN A 371 31.31 11.39 27.95
N LEU A 372 30.22 11.54 28.71
CA LEU A 372 29.58 12.82 28.99
C LEU A 372 29.89 13.30 30.41
N SER A 373 30.12 14.60 30.52
CA SER A 373 30.45 15.28 31.79
C SER A 373 29.51 16.45 32.04
N SER A 374 29.29 16.78 33.31
CA SER A 374 28.44 17.91 33.71
C SER A 374 29.27 18.95 34.47
N PRO A 375 29.03 20.26 34.25
CA PRO A 375 29.73 21.32 34.97
C PRO A 375 29.32 21.40 36.46
N THR A 376 28.18 20.81 36.82
CA THR A 376 27.62 20.82 38.17
C THR A 376 28.03 19.62 39.03
N GLY A 377 29.01 18.82 38.58
CA GLY A 377 29.45 17.59 39.24
C GLY A 377 28.93 16.34 38.53
N THR A 378 28.44 15.35 39.29
CA THR A 378 28.06 14.03 38.78
C THR A 378 27.01 14.10 37.65
N PRO A 379 27.30 13.57 36.45
CA PRO A 379 26.34 13.50 35.35
C PRO A 379 25.09 12.70 35.70
N LYS A 380 23.91 13.22 35.36
CA LYS A 380 22.62 12.54 35.55
C LYS A 380 22.14 11.89 34.25
N TYR A 381 21.92 10.59 34.32
CA TYR A 381 21.30 9.77 33.29
C TYR A 381 19.90 9.38 33.77
N LEU A 382 18.88 9.71 32.99
CA LEU A 382 17.47 9.49 33.33
C LEU A 382 16.82 8.58 32.30
N CYS A 383 15.89 7.73 32.74
CA CYS A 383 15.15 6.83 31.87
C CYS A 383 13.75 6.55 32.42
N GLN A 384 12.81 6.26 31.51
CA GLN A 384 11.45 5.89 31.85
C GLN A 384 10.85 4.98 30.76
N ASN A 385 10.20 3.87 31.17
CA ASN A 385 9.52 2.90 30.30
C ASN A 385 10.36 2.40 29.11
N VAL A 386 11.66 2.22 29.32
CA VAL A 386 12.60 1.80 28.28
C VAL A 386 13.54 0.76 28.83
N VAL A 387 13.82 -0.26 28.03
CA VAL A 387 14.90 -1.23 28.27
C VAL A 387 16.07 -0.83 27.38
N LEU A 388 17.23 -0.63 28.00
CA LEU A 388 18.45 -0.18 27.34
C LEU A 388 19.44 -1.34 27.21
N THR A 389 20.14 -1.39 26.09
CA THR A 389 21.27 -2.32 25.85
C THR A 389 22.57 -1.54 25.62
N GLY A 390 23.70 -2.22 25.64
CA GLY A 390 25.03 -1.63 25.39
C GLY A 390 25.76 -1.21 26.67
N ASN A 391 27.06 -0.96 26.55
CA ASN A 391 27.95 -0.75 27.70
C ASN A 391 27.65 0.54 28.51
N ALA A 392 26.94 1.51 27.91
CA ALA A 392 26.55 2.75 28.58
C ALA A 392 25.24 2.62 29.36
N ALA A 393 24.51 1.49 29.20
CA ALA A 393 23.25 1.25 29.91
C ALA A 393 23.44 1.24 31.44
N GLN A 394 24.62 0.85 31.93
CA GLN A 394 24.99 0.85 33.35
C GLN A 394 24.94 2.23 34.02
N PHE A 395 25.02 3.32 33.24
CA PHE A 395 24.95 4.68 33.78
C PHE A 395 23.53 5.08 34.15
N PHE A 396 22.52 4.43 33.59
CA PHE A 396 21.12 4.71 33.87
C PHE A 396 20.67 3.97 35.14
N PRO A 397 19.93 4.62 36.05
CA PRO A 397 19.29 3.93 37.18
C PRO A 397 18.32 2.89 36.64
N GLN A 398 18.14 1.75 37.33
CA GLN A 398 17.40 0.62 36.78
C GLN A 398 15.97 0.96 36.32
N CYS A 399 15.81 1.05 35.01
CA CYS A 399 14.59 1.36 34.31
C CYS A 399 13.75 0.06 34.20
N GLY A 400 12.66 -0.08 34.97
CA GLY A 400 11.65 -1.13 34.70
C GLY A 400 11.59 -2.37 35.62
N ARG A 401 11.86 -2.27 36.93
CA ARG A 401 11.54 -3.36 37.89
C ARG A 401 10.06 -3.38 38.27
N LEU A 402 9.47 -4.57 38.39
CA LEU A 402 8.19 -4.78 39.06
C LEU A 402 8.39 -4.93 40.58
N LYS A 403 7.48 -4.36 41.39
CA LYS A 403 7.44 -4.66 42.83
C LYS A 403 7.05 -6.12 43.02
N GLU A 404 7.50 -6.76 44.09
CA GLU A 404 7.17 -8.18 44.39
C GLU A 404 5.66 -8.47 44.39
N LYS A 405 4.84 -7.49 44.81
CA LYS A 405 3.39 -7.59 44.77
C LYS A 405 2.87 -7.74 43.33
N ASP A 406 3.44 -6.99 42.40
CA ASP A 406 3.00 -6.96 40.99
C ASP A 406 3.58 -8.16 40.23
N ALA A 407 4.82 -8.55 40.53
CA ALA A 407 5.41 -9.79 40.05
C ALA A 407 4.63 -11.04 40.49
N ARG A 408 3.98 -11.01 41.67
CA ARG A 408 3.09 -12.08 42.13
C ARG A 408 1.83 -12.21 41.28
N HIS A 409 1.26 -11.10 40.81
CA HIS A 409 0.11 -11.13 39.90
C HIS A 409 0.51 -11.72 38.53
N LEU A 410 1.67 -11.31 38.01
CA LEU A 410 2.28 -11.90 36.81
C LEU A 410 2.48 -13.42 36.96
N ALA A 411 3.11 -13.84 38.06
CA ALA A 411 3.36 -15.26 38.32
C ALA A 411 2.07 -16.07 38.34
N ARG A 412 1.05 -15.58 39.05
CA ARG A 412 -0.25 -16.26 39.19
C ARG A 412 -0.89 -16.53 37.83
N ASP A 413 -1.01 -15.49 36.99
CA ASP A 413 -1.73 -15.59 35.73
C ASP A 413 -1.02 -16.53 34.74
N LEU A 414 0.32 -16.50 34.72
CA LEU A 414 1.11 -17.39 33.85
C LEU A 414 1.16 -18.84 34.35
N ILE A 415 1.14 -19.06 35.67
CA ILE A 415 0.97 -20.41 36.22
C ILE A 415 -0.36 -21.01 35.77
N TYR A 416 -1.46 -20.24 35.80
CA TYR A 416 -2.75 -20.71 35.29
C TYR A 416 -2.70 -21.04 33.80
N ALA A 417 -2.05 -20.19 32.99
CA ALA A 417 -1.91 -20.43 31.56
C ALA A 417 -1.09 -21.70 31.25
N LEU A 418 0.06 -21.88 31.91
CA LEU A 418 0.90 -23.06 31.74
C LEU A 418 0.20 -24.32 32.24
N GLN A 419 -0.46 -24.26 33.40
CA GLN A 419 -1.24 -25.39 33.93
C GLN A 419 -2.35 -25.80 32.95
N PHE A 420 -3.03 -24.84 32.32
CA PHE A 420 -4.02 -25.13 31.29
C PHE A 420 -3.38 -25.85 30.09
N CYS A 421 -2.22 -25.39 29.61
CA CYS A 421 -1.51 -26.02 28.50
C CYS A 421 -1.10 -27.46 28.86
N HIS A 422 -0.44 -27.64 30.01
CA HIS A 422 0.08 -28.93 30.45
C HIS A 422 -1.04 -29.96 30.65
N ARG A 423 -2.20 -29.55 31.18
CA ARG A 423 -3.39 -30.42 31.30
C ARG A 423 -3.97 -30.86 29.97
N ASN A 424 -3.78 -30.08 28.92
CA ASN A 424 -4.19 -30.42 27.55
C ASN A 424 -3.08 -31.13 26.76
N GLY A 425 -2.02 -31.60 27.44
CA GLY A 425 -0.91 -32.30 26.81
C GLY A 425 -0.03 -31.41 25.94
N ILE A 426 -0.02 -30.09 26.16
CA ILE A 426 0.77 -29.12 25.41
C ILE A 426 1.87 -28.56 26.31
N VAL A 427 3.12 -28.57 25.83
CA VAL A 427 4.25 -27.85 26.44
C VAL A 427 4.61 -26.65 25.55
N HIS A 428 4.83 -25.47 26.13
CA HIS A 428 5.06 -24.23 25.39
C HIS A 428 6.49 -24.15 24.81
N ARG A 429 7.49 -24.58 25.57
CA ARG A 429 8.93 -24.67 25.25
C ARG A 429 9.65 -23.34 24.95
N ASP A 430 9.02 -22.20 25.26
CA ASP A 430 9.59 -20.87 25.01
C ASP A 430 8.97 -19.81 25.93
N VAL A 431 8.98 -20.08 27.24
CA VAL A 431 8.40 -19.17 28.24
C VAL A 431 9.40 -18.06 28.58
N HIS A 432 9.13 -16.84 28.11
CA HIS A 432 9.90 -15.63 28.44
C HIS A 432 9.04 -14.37 28.26
N TYR A 433 9.55 -13.21 28.71
CA TYR A 433 8.77 -11.98 28.79
C TYR A 433 8.27 -11.42 27.45
N GLN A 434 8.92 -11.75 26.32
CA GLN A 434 8.44 -11.31 24.99
C GLN A 434 7.22 -12.11 24.53
N ASN A 435 6.98 -13.28 25.14
CA ASN A 435 5.85 -14.15 24.90
C ASN A 435 4.74 -13.95 25.95
N VAL A 436 4.72 -12.80 26.63
CA VAL A 436 3.67 -12.44 27.59
C VAL A 436 3.03 -11.12 27.18
N VAL A 437 1.72 -11.16 26.92
CA VAL A 437 0.90 -9.97 26.65
C VAL A 437 0.35 -9.44 27.96
N VAL A 438 0.54 -8.14 28.20
CA VAL A 438 -0.05 -7.43 29.33
C VAL A 438 -1.38 -6.82 28.88
N THR A 439 -2.46 -7.16 29.58
CA THR A 439 -3.76 -6.51 29.43
C THR A 439 -4.02 -5.62 30.64
N PRO A 440 -5.03 -4.72 30.61
CA PRO A 440 -5.34 -3.86 31.76
C PRO A 440 -5.62 -4.63 33.08
N THR A 441 -5.96 -5.92 33.00
CA THR A 441 -6.40 -6.71 34.15
C THR A 441 -5.69 -8.05 34.32
N SER A 442 -4.87 -8.50 33.36
CA SER A 442 -4.26 -9.85 33.39
C SER A 442 -3.00 -9.97 32.53
N PHE A 443 -2.20 -11.00 32.80
CA PHE A 443 -1.06 -11.40 31.97
C PHE A 443 -1.39 -12.67 31.17
N GLN A 444 -1.14 -12.66 29.87
CA GLN A 444 -1.53 -13.75 28.96
C GLN A 444 -0.30 -14.31 28.25
N LEU A 445 -0.11 -15.62 28.28
CA LEU A 445 0.96 -16.31 27.55
C LEU A 445 0.58 -16.39 26.06
N THR A 446 1.50 -16.01 25.16
CA THR A 446 1.33 -15.97 23.71
C THR A 446 2.49 -16.66 22.99
N ASN A 447 2.44 -16.74 21.66
CA ASN A 447 3.49 -17.29 20.80
C ASN A 447 3.80 -18.78 21.04
N PHE A 448 2.87 -19.64 20.64
CA PHE A 448 2.98 -21.10 20.71
C PHE A 448 3.75 -21.71 19.50
N ALA A 449 4.57 -20.93 18.79
CA ALA A 449 5.25 -21.41 17.58
C ALA A 449 6.22 -22.57 17.84
N LEU A 450 6.81 -22.60 19.05
CA LEU A 450 7.66 -23.69 19.52
C LEU A 450 6.89 -24.69 20.40
N ALA A 451 5.60 -24.51 20.66
CA ALA A 451 4.85 -25.44 21.47
C ALA A 451 4.68 -26.80 20.76
N THR A 452 4.54 -27.88 21.53
CA THR A 452 4.26 -29.21 20.99
C THR A 452 3.38 -30.00 21.94
N ALA A 453 2.74 -31.04 21.40
CA ALA A 453 2.16 -32.08 22.23
C ALA A 453 3.28 -32.84 22.96
N PHE A 454 3.05 -33.17 24.23
CA PHE A 454 3.93 -34.04 25.02
C PHE A 454 3.13 -35.21 25.62
N ASN A 455 3.80 -36.35 25.81
CA ASN A 455 3.26 -37.54 26.46
C ASN A 455 4.20 -37.93 27.61
N PRO A 456 3.73 -38.09 28.85
CA PRO A 456 4.57 -38.49 30.00
C PRO A 456 5.37 -39.79 29.79
N SER A 457 4.87 -40.67 28.93
CA SER A 457 5.49 -41.97 28.60
C SER A 457 6.60 -41.86 27.55
N GLU A 458 6.69 -40.73 26.85
CA GLU A 458 7.67 -40.47 25.80
C GLU A 458 8.64 -39.36 26.23
N ARG A 459 9.71 -39.17 25.47
CA ARG A 459 10.70 -38.12 25.72
C ARG A 459 10.88 -37.28 24.47
N LEU A 460 10.84 -35.96 24.64
CA LEU A 460 11.18 -34.97 23.64
C LEU A 460 12.71 -34.86 23.56
N THR A 461 13.24 -34.75 22.34
CA THR A 461 14.70 -34.71 22.08
C THR A 461 15.15 -33.43 21.38
N LEU A 462 14.22 -32.62 20.89
CA LEU A 462 14.51 -31.39 20.18
C LEU A 462 14.86 -30.26 21.16
N ALA A 463 16.08 -29.74 21.08
CA ALA A 463 16.46 -28.51 21.76
C ALA A 463 15.86 -27.29 21.03
N CYS A 464 15.09 -26.47 21.75
CA CYS A 464 14.43 -25.27 21.24
C CYS A 464 14.17 -24.30 22.42
N GLY A 465 13.94 -23.02 22.11
CA GLY A 465 13.73 -21.96 23.10
C GLY A 465 14.81 -20.88 23.07
N THR A 466 14.55 -19.76 23.72
CA THR A 466 15.45 -18.61 23.79
C THR A 466 16.58 -18.84 24.81
N GLY A 467 17.85 -18.76 24.39
CA GLY A 467 19.03 -19.22 25.13
C GLY A 467 19.09 -18.88 26.63
N TYR A 468 18.81 -17.62 27.01
CA TYR A 468 18.84 -17.17 28.42
C TYR A 468 17.76 -17.80 29.32
N PHE A 469 16.71 -18.36 28.72
CA PHE A 469 15.56 -18.98 29.39
C PHE A 469 15.60 -20.52 29.30
N SER A 470 16.61 -21.09 28.67
CA SER A 470 16.72 -22.53 28.44
C SER A 470 17.07 -23.29 29.72
N ALA A 471 16.36 -24.39 29.96
CA ALA A 471 16.62 -25.29 31.07
C ALA A 471 17.94 -26.09 30.88
N PRO A 472 18.62 -26.51 31.96
CA PRO A 472 19.88 -27.25 31.90
C PRO A 472 19.85 -28.49 31.00
N GLU A 473 18.73 -29.23 31.00
CA GLU A 473 18.49 -30.41 30.18
C GLU A 473 18.48 -30.11 28.67
N LEU A 474 17.99 -28.93 28.26
CA LEU A 474 18.04 -28.47 26.87
C LEU A 474 19.48 -28.14 26.45
N LEU A 475 20.23 -27.47 27.33
CA LEU A 475 21.64 -27.12 27.08
C LEU A 475 22.55 -28.36 27.00
N GLN A 476 22.20 -29.42 27.72
CA GLN A 476 22.89 -30.72 27.69
C GLN A 476 22.39 -31.64 26.55
N ALA A 477 21.42 -31.19 25.74
CA ALA A 477 20.75 -32.01 24.74
C ALA A 477 20.20 -33.35 25.29
N LYS A 478 19.76 -33.35 26.55
CA LYS A 478 19.17 -34.53 27.19
C LYS A 478 17.69 -34.66 26.82
N PRO A 479 17.18 -35.88 26.60
CA PRO A 479 15.75 -36.08 26.42
C PRO A 479 14.97 -35.66 27.68
N TYR A 480 13.86 -34.97 27.49
CA TYR A 480 13.02 -34.37 28.54
C TYR A 480 11.54 -34.72 28.34
N ILE A 481 10.68 -34.51 29.33
CA ILE A 481 9.24 -34.80 29.25
C ILE A 481 8.49 -33.62 28.64
N GLY A 482 8.75 -32.40 29.11
CA GLY A 482 8.22 -31.16 28.55
C GLY A 482 7.96 -30.10 29.62
N PRO A 483 6.92 -30.26 30.46
CA PRO A 483 6.46 -29.23 31.40
C PRO A 483 7.55 -28.58 32.25
N GLU A 484 8.55 -29.34 32.68
CA GLU A 484 9.65 -28.89 33.53
C GLU A 484 10.43 -27.71 32.94
N ILE A 485 10.57 -27.64 31.61
CA ILE A 485 11.32 -26.56 30.94
C ILE A 485 10.53 -25.24 30.89
N ASP A 486 9.19 -25.32 30.86
CA ASP A 486 8.31 -24.14 30.92
C ASP A 486 8.36 -23.50 32.31
N VAL A 487 8.40 -24.33 33.34
CA VAL A 487 8.51 -23.87 34.73
C VAL A 487 9.88 -23.22 34.98
N TRP A 488 10.94 -23.74 34.36
CA TRP A 488 12.26 -23.09 34.38
C TRP A 488 12.23 -21.70 33.73
N GLY A 489 11.69 -21.59 32.50
CA GLY A 489 11.58 -20.31 31.79
C GLY A 489 10.77 -19.26 32.57
N LEU A 490 9.68 -19.68 33.20
CA LEU A 490 8.90 -18.83 34.11
C LEU A 490 9.74 -18.33 35.29
N GLY A 491 10.58 -19.19 35.89
CA GLY A 491 11.46 -18.83 37.00
C GLY A 491 12.48 -17.75 36.63
N VAL A 492 13.13 -17.89 35.46
CA VAL A 492 14.06 -16.89 34.93
C VAL A 492 13.36 -15.55 34.69
N MET A 493 12.15 -15.60 34.13
CA MET A 493 11.36 -14.39 33.85
C MET A 493 10.93 -13.66 35.12
N LEU A 494 10.53 -14.37 36.17
CA LEU A 494 10.19 -13.77 37.46
C LEU A 494 11.41 -13.16 38.15
N TYR A 495 12.58 -13.78 38.00
CA TYR A 495 13.83 -13.20 38.50
C TYR A 495 14.11 -11.85 37.84
N ILE A 496 14.03 -11.79 36.50
CA ILE A 496 14.26 -10.55 35.73
C ILE A 496 13.24 -9.47 36.12
N ALA A 497 11.96 -9.85 36.26
CA ALA A 497 10.90 -8.91 36.62
C ALA A 497 11.11 -8.24 37.98
N VAL A 498 11.64 -8.97 38.97
CA VAL A 498 11.85 -8.47 40.35
C VAL A 498 13.22 -7.83 40.54
N CYS A 499 14.26 -8.41 39.93
CA CYS A 499 15.65 -7.99 40.14
C CYS A 499 16.11 -6.94 39.12
N GLY A 500 15.42 -6.82 37.98
CA GLY A 500 15.76 -5.89 36.89
C GLY A 500 16.97 -6.29 36.04
N ASN A 501 17.60 -7.43 36.37
CA ASN A 501 18.77 -7.99 35.71
C ASN A 501 18.54 -9.49 35.45
N VAL A 502 19.29 -10.08 34.52
CA VAL A 502 19.30 -11.53 34.28
C VAL A 502 19.94 -12.30 35.45
N PRO A 503 19.59 -13.59 35.66
CA PRO A 503 20.12 -14.35 36.79
C PRO A 503 21.60 -14.74 36.63
N TRP A 504 22.03 -15.00 35.41
CA TRP A 504 23.44 -15.24 35.05
C TRP A 504 23.81 -14.25 33.96
N ASP A 505 24.90 -13.51 34.17
CA ASP A 505 25.33 -12.39 33.34
C ASP A 505 26.81 -12.58 33.00
N ASP A 506 27.12 -12.68 31.70
CA ASP A 506 28.47 -12.83 31.17
C ASP A 506 28.49 -12.37 29.71
N GLU A 507 29.65 -11.92 29.21
CA GLU A 507 29.80 -11.47 27.83
C GLU A 507 29.81 -12.63 26.82
N VAL A 508 30.08 -13.86 27.29
CA VAL A 508 30.19 -15.07 26.48
C VAL A 508 29.08 -16.06 26.82
N ILE A 509 28.22 -16.38 25.85
CA ILE A 509 27.03 -17.23 26.06
C ILE A 509 27.39 -18.65 26.53
N GLU A 510 28.56 -19.18 26.13
CA GLU A 510 29.07 -20.46 26.62
C GLU A 510 29.39 -20.43 28.12
N GLU A 511 29.82 -19.29 28.67
CA GLU A 511 30.07 -19.15 30.10
C GLU A 511 28.76 -19.04 30.87
N ILE A 512 27.75 -18.36 30.31
CA ILE A 512 26.39 -18.37 30.85
C ILE A 512 25.85 -19.81 30.91
N HIS A 513 26.01 -20.59 29.84
CA HIS A 513 25.65 -22.01 29.84
C HIS A 513 26.43 -22.76 30.91
N ARG A 514 27.74 -22.52 31.06
CA ARG A 514 28.56 -23.16 32.11
C ARG A 514 28.05 -22.84 33.51
N GLN A 515 27.65 -21.59 33.76
CA GLN A 515 27.06 -21.16 35.03
C GLN A 515 25.71 -21.85 35.29
N ILE A 516 24.82 -21.92 34.30
CA ILE A 516 23.54 -22.66 34.40
C ILE A 516 23.80 -24.14 34.72
N LEU A 517 24.75 -24.77 34.02
CA LEU A 517 25.09 -26.18 34.19
C LEU A 517 25.86 -26.48 35.49
N SER A 518 26.48 -25.48 36.10
CA SER A 518 27.17 -25.62 37.40
C SER A 518 26.21 -25.83 38.57
N GLY A 519 24.93 -25.52 38.39
CA GLY A 519 23.91 -25.58 39.44
C GLY A 519 24.05 -24.50 40.52
N HIS A 520 24.91 -23.50 40.31
CA HIS A 520 25.05 -22.38 41.24
C HIS A 520 23.87 -21.40 41.07
N LEU A 521 23.07 -21.25 42.12
CA LEU A 521 21.93 -20.34 42.12
C LEU A 521 22.40 -18.87 42.18
N PRO A 522 21.71 -17.95 41.48
CA PRO A 522 22.05 -16.54 41.46
C PRO A 522 21.81 -15.88 42.83
N SER A 523 22.65 -14.91 43.17
CA SER A 523 22.50 -14.17 44.43
C SER A 523 21.31 -13.22 44.36
N PHE A 524 20.38 -13.31 45.32
CA PHE A 524 19.26 -12.38 45.41
C PHE A 524 19.69 -11.08 46.12
N PRO A 525 19.39 -9.90 45.55
CA PRO A 525 19.69 -8.63 46.18
C PRO A 525 19.00 -8.47 47.55
N SER A 526 19.61 -7.69 48.45
CA SER A 526 19.13 -7.50 49.83
C SER A 526 17.73 -6.90 49.96
N PHE A 527 17.23 -6.23 48.91
CA PHE A 527 15.89 -5.65 48.86
C PHE A 527 14.79 -6.66 48.52
N VAL A 528 15.14 -7.88 48.09
CA VAL A 528 14.18 -8.97 47.91
C VAL A 528 13.84 -9.56 49.28
N SER A 529 12.56 -9.70 49.58
CA SER A 529 12.07 -10.07 50.91
C SER A 529 12.59 -11.45 51.34
N LYS A 530 13.34 -11.48 52.44
CA LYS A 530 13.81 -12.73 53.07
C LYS A 530 12.68 -13.31 53.91
N VAL A 531 11.88 -14.21 53.34
CA VAL A 531 10.90 -14.97 54.14
C VAL A 531 11.65 -16.03 54.96
N ASN A 532 11.36 -16.11 56.26
CA ASN A 532 12.01 -17.03 57.21
C ASN A 532 12.06 -18.46 56.67
N GLY A 533 13.28 -18.91 56.34
CA GLY A 533 13.56 -20.28 55.87
C GLY A 533 14.18 -20.40 54.47
N GLY A 534 15.19 -19.60 54.12
CA GLY A 534 16.20 -19.94 53.10
C GLY A 534 15.72 -20.21 51.64
N PRO A 535 16.65 -20.51 50.72
CA PRO A 535 16.43 -20.56 49.27
C PRO A 535 15.71 -21.85 48.83
N ARG A 536 14.47 -22.05 49.30
CA ARG A 536 13.64 -23.22 48.92
C ARG A 536 12.21 -22.87 48.51
N ARG A 537 11.78 -21.61 48.48
CA ARG A 537 10.38 -21.27 48.11
C ARG A 537 10.07 -21.12 46.62
N ILE A 538 11.05 -20.79 45.76
CA ILE A 538 10.83 -20.93 44.30
C ILE A 538 10.74 -22.43 43.94
N ALA A 539 11.54 -23.28 44.58
CA ALA A 539 11.42 -24.74 44.48
C ALA A 539 10.15 -25.31 45.15
N ALA A 540 9.59 -24.65 46.18
CA ALA A 540 8.33 -25.07 46.81
C ALA A 540 7.10 -24.77 45.93
N VAL A 541 7.12 -23.68 45.16
CA VAL A 541 6.11 -23.42 44.11
C VAL A 541 6.20 -24.47 42.99
N MET A 542 7.41 -25.00 42.73
CA MET A 542 7.60 -26.13 41.83
C MET A 542 7.12 -27.48 42.41
N GLY A 543 6.95 -27.62 43.73
CA GLY A 543 6.53 -28.87 44.39
C GLY A 543 5.04 -28.93 44.79
N GLU A 544 4.38 -27.82 45.07
CA GLU A 544 2.97 -27.83 45.52
C GLU A 544 1.93 -28.02 44.40
N LEU A 545 2.35 -28.03 43.13
CA LEU A 545 1.46 -28.22 41.98
C LEU A 545 1.16 -29.69 41.62
N GLU A 546 1.79 -30.65 42.30
CA GLU A 546 1.47 -32.09 42.15
C GLU A 546 0.22 -32.52 42.94
N ALA A 547 -0.24 -31.74 43.93
CA ALA A 547 -1.30 -32.17 44.86
C ALA A 547 -2.75 -31.86 44.43
N VAL A 548 -2.98 -31.22 43.26
CA VAL A 548 -4.33 -30.83 42.81
C VAL A 548 -4.89 -31.80 41.74
N SER A 549 -4.21 -32.93 41.48
CA SER A 549 -4.53 -33.87 40.40
C SER A 549 -5.59 -34.95 40.72
N GLU A 550 -6.12 -35.05 41.95
CA GLU A 550 -7.02 -36.17 42.29
C GLU A 550 -8.30 -35.74 43.02
N ARG A 551 -9.32 -35.30 42.27
CA ARG A 551 -10.70 -35.81 42.41
C ARG A 551 -11.70 -35.24 41.38
N LYS A 552 -12.35 -36.20 40.71
CA LYS A 552 -13.67 -36.22 40.05
C LYS A 552 -13.80 -35.73 38.60
N THR A 553 -13.62 -36.74 37.76
CA THR A 553 -14.28 -37.12 36.50
C THR A 553 -15.78 -36.81 36.34
N TYR A 554 -16.11 -36.53 35.06
CA TYR A 554 -17.32 -36.82 34.27
C TYR A 554 -18.62 -36.03 34.49
N SER A 555 -19.00 -35.19 33.52
CA SER A 555 -19.88 -35.60 32.39
C SER A 555 -20.15 -34.45 31.40
N ASP A 556 -20.00 -34.79 30.12
CA ASP A 556 -20.66 -34.29 28.90
C ASP A 556 -20.20 -33.01 28.17
N GLU A 557 -19.95 -33.27 26.89
CA GLU A 557 -19.51 -32.47 25.75
C GLU A 557 -20.65 -31.63 25.16
N GLU A 558 -20.37 -30.42 24.64
CA GLU A 558 -20.38 -30.12 23.20
C GLU A 558 -20.04 -28.64 22.89
N SER A 559 -18.84 -28.45 22.35
CA SER A 559 -18.42 -27.51 21.30
C SER A 559 -18.95 -26.07 21.24
N ALA A 560 -18.11 -25.12 21.70
CA ALA A 560 -18.06 -23.74 21.21
C ALA A 560 -16.89 -23.58 20.23
N VAL A 561 -17.23 -23.19 18.99
CA VAL A 561 -16.30 -22.98 17.87
C VAL A 561 -15.62 -21.61 17.99
N GLY A 562 -14.30 -21.66 18.20
CA GLY A 562 -13.24 -20.85 17.56
C GLY A 562 -13.42 -19.34 17.38
N SER A 563 -12.77 -18.56 18.25
CA SER A 563 -12.40 -17.16 17.98
C SER A 563 -11.00 -17.09 17.36
N THR A 564 -10.92 -16.99 16.03
CA THR A 564 -9.67 -16.68 15.32
C THR A 564 -9.34 -15.19 15.46
N SER A 565 -8.24 -14.90 16.14
CA SER A 565 -7.58 -13.58 16.21
C SER A 565 -7.10 -13.15 14.82
N ALA A 566 -7.54 -11.98 14.37
CA ALA A 566 -7.16 -11.40 13.09
C ALA A 566 -5.65 -11.08 13.05
N TYR A 567 -4.95 -11.67 12.07
CA TYR A 567 -3.60 -11.26 11.69
C TYR A 567 -3.64 -9.81 11.18
N SER A 568 -2.63 -9.00 11.51
CA SER A 568 -2.56 -7.61 11.04
C SER A 568 -1.75 -7.51 9.74
N VAL A 569 -2.26 -6.73 8.79
CA VAL A 569 -1.59 -6.44 7.49
C VAL A 569 -0.15 -5.92 7.67
N GLY A 570 0.14 -5.26 8.79
CA GLY A 570 1.48 -4.74 9.12
C GLY A 570 2.52 -5.83 9.36
N GLU A 571 2.10 -7.00 9.87
CA GLU A 571 3.00 -8.12 10.19
C GLU A 571 3.48 -8.86 8.92
N GLN A 572 2.68 -8.84 7.85
CA GLN A 572 3.10 -9.34 6.54
C GLN A 572 4.05 -8.40 5.81
N ILE A 573 3.84 -7.08 5.92
CA ILE A 573 4.74 -6.07 5.35
C ILE A 573 6.15 -6.20 5.96
N ALA A 574 6.22 -6.48 7.26
CA ALA A 574 7.48 -6.74 7.97
C ALA A 574 8.17 -8.07 7.58
N LYS A 575 7.44 -9.05 7.02
CA LYS A 575 8.01 -10.34 6.56
C LYS A 575 8.56 -10.30 5.13
N GLU A 576 8.21 -9.30 4.33
CA GLU A 576 8.70 -9.15 2.94
C GLU A 576 9.93 -8.22 2.81
N SER A 577 10.33 -7.54 3.90
CA SER A 577 11.42 -6.55 3.93
C SER A 577 12.84 -7.14 3.78
N GLY A 578 12.96 -8.41 3.37
CA GLY A 578 14.23 -9.10 3.12
C GLY A 578 14.32 -9.83 1.76
N HIS A 579 13.30 -9.77 0.90
CA HIS A 579 13.29 -10.49 -0.38
C HIS A 579 13.69 -9.60 -1.58
N ALA A 580 14.48 -10.15 -2.49
CA ALA A 580 15.00 -9.47 -3.68
C ALA A 580 13.93 -9.03 -4.71
N ILE A 581 12.71 -9.55 -4.61
CA ILE A 581 11.56 -9.17 -5.44
C ILE A 581 10.44 -8.71 -4.52
N GLN A 582 10.13 -7.42 -4.59
CA GLN A 582 9.03 -6.77 -3.87
C GLN A 582 7.74 -6.93 -4.68
N TYR A 583 6.71 -7.58 -4.12
CA TYR A 583 5.45 -7.83 -4.82
C TYR A 583 4.42 -6.71 -4.64
N ARG A 584 4.46 -5.96 -3.52
CA ARG A 584 3.55 -4.81 -3.23
C ARG A 584 4.00 -3.50 -3.87
N THR A 585 3.88 -3.38 -5.19
CA THR A 585 4.37 -2.21 -5.95
C THR A 585 3.28 -1.28 -6.48
N CYS A 586 2.01 -1.67 -6.36
CA CYS A 586 0.89 -0.99 -7.01
C CYS A 586 0.32 0.15 -6.14
N SER A 587 0.22 1.36 -6.68
CA SER A 587 -0.54 2.45 -6.04
C SER A 587 -2.02 2.35 -6.39
N TRP A 588 -2.90 3.09 -5.70
CA TRP A 588 -4.33 3.08 -6.03
C TRP A 588 -4.62 3.57 -7.46
N GLN A 589 -3.83 4.52 -8.00
CA GLN A 589 -3.99 4.97 -9.39
C GLN A 589 -3.58 3.89 -10.39
N LYS A 590 -2.49 3.18 -10.14
CA LYS A 590 -2.08 2.04 -10.97
C LYS A 590 -3.10 0.91 -10.90
N THR A 591 -3.65 0.68 -9.71
CA THR A 591 -4.74 -0.28 -9.49
C THR A 591 -6.00 0.14 -10.25
N ALA A 592 -6.36 1.43 -10.22
CA ALA A 592 -7.45 1.96 -11.03
C ALA A 592 -7.20 1.76 -12.53
N GLY A 593 -5.98 1.98 -13.02
CA GLY A 593 -5.59 1.69 -14.41
C GLY A 593 -5.72 0.21 -14.79
N LEU A 594 -5.37 -0.70 -13.89
CA LEU A 594 -5.57 -2.15 -14.08
C LEU A 594 -7.07 -2.51 -14.12
N LEU A 595 -7.85 -2.01 -13.15
CA LEU A 595 -9.31 -2.19 -13.11
C LEU A 595 -9.97 -1.62 -14.37
N PHE A 596 -9.55 -0.45 -14.86
CA PHE A 596 -10.04 0.11 -16.13
C PHE A 596 -9.76 -0.80 -17.32
N SER A 597 -8.60 -1.46 -17.36
CA SER A 597 -8.27 -2.41 -18.43
C SER A 597 -9.08 -3.71 -18.38
N GLU A 598 -9.55 -4.09 -17.19
CA GLU A 598 -10.42 -5.24 -16.98
C GLU A 598 -11.89 -4.90 -17.32
N TYR A 599 -12.39 -3.77 -16.84
CA TYR A 599 -13.80 -3.42 -16.95
C TYR A 599 -14.17 -2.68 -18.22
N ILE A 600 -13.34 -1.74 -18.71
CA ILE A 600 -13.56 -1.08 -20.01
C ILE A 600 -13.01 -1.99 -21.12
N CYS A 601 -13.67 -3.13 -21.27
CA CYS A 601 -13.31 -4.17 -22.21
C CYS A 601 -14.36 -4.35 -23.30
N LEU A 602 -14.17 -5.39 -24.10
CA LEU A 602 -14.96 -5.71 -25.28
C LEU A 602 -16.44 -5.98 -24.99
N ALA A 603 -16.76 -6.45 -23.77
CA ALA A 603 -18.10 -6.84 -23.36
C ALA A 603 -19.10 -5.67 -23.29
N ILE A 604 -18.62 -4.43 -23.15
CA ILE A 604 -19.46 -3.21 -23.17
C ILE A 604 -20.34 -3.11 -24.42
N LEU A 605 -19.89 -3.65 -25.55
CA LEU A 605 -20.64 -3.62 -26.81
C LEU A 605 -21.83 -4.59 -26.85
N SER A 606 -22.12 -5.28 -25.74
CA SER A 606 -23.39 -5.98 -25.52
C SER A 606 -24.50 -5.06 -24.98
N PHE A 607 -24.17 -3.90 -24.39
CA PHE A 607 -25.14 -3.01 -23.73
C PHE A 607 -26.22 -2.49 -24.68
N PRO A 608 -25.90 -2.01 -25.90
CA PRO A 608 -26.92 -1.57 -26.84
C PRO A 608 -27.93 -2.69 -27.16
N TRP A 609 -27.45 -3.93 -27.31
CA TRP A 609 -28.32 -5.08 -27.52
C TRP A 609 -29.17 -5.37 -26.28
N SER A 610 -28.59 -5.38 -25.08
CA SER A 610 -29.35 -5.56 -23.83
C SER A 610 -30.44 -4.50 -23.66
N TYR A 611 -30.18 -3.25 -24.06
CA TYR A 611 -31.15 -2.15 -23.97
C TYR A 611 -32.29 -2.30 -24.98
N SER A 612 -32.03 -2.89 -26.15
CA SER A 612 -33.09 -3.22 -27.10
C SER A 612 -34.04 -4.31 -26.61
N VAL A 613 -33.56 -5.21 -25.76
CA VAL A 613 -34.36 -6.26 -25.15
C VAL A 613 -35.16 -5.73 -23.96
N LEU A 614 -34.51 -4.97 -23.07
CA LEU A 614 -35.09 -4.47 -21.82
C LEU A 614 -35.89 -3.16 -22.01
N GLY A 615 -35.73 -2.49 -23.15
CA GLY A 615 -36.13 -1.11 -23.32
C GLY A 615 -35.20 -0.13 -22.60
N LEU A 616 -35.26 1.13 -22.99
CA LEU A 616 -34.32 2.16 -22.54
C LEU A 616 -34.34 2.37 -21.01
N VAL A 617 -35.53 2.45 -20.39
CA VAL A 617 -35.66 2.77 -18.96
C VAL A 617 -35.18 1.60 -18.08
N PRO A 618 -35.67 0.37 -18.25
CA PRO A 618 -35.16 -0.75 -17.47
C PRO A 618 -33.70 -1.08 -17.78
N GLY A 619 -33.23 -0.87 -19.02
CA GLY A 619 -31.81 -1.03 -19.37
C GLY A 619 -30.90 -0.17 -18.49
N VAL A 620 -31.19 1.13 -18.39
CA VAL A 620 -30.42 2.07 -17.54
C VAL A 620 -30.54 1.72 -16.05
N LEU A 621 -31.75 1.42 -15.58
CA LEU A 621 -31.97 1.06 -14.16
C LEU A 621 -31.24 -0.23 -13.77
N VAL A 622 -31.23 -1.24 -14.64
CA VAL A 622 -30.49 -2.49 -14.42
C VAL A 622 -28.99 -2.22 -14.42
N THR A 623 -28.47 -1.42 -15.35
CA THR A 623 -27.05 -1.02 -15.35
C THR A 623 -26.64 -0.37 -14.03
N ILE A 624 -27.40 0.63 -13.55
CA ILE A 624 -27.12 1.32 -12.29
C ILE A 624 -27.26 0.39 -11.09
N GLY A 625 -28.33 -0.42 -11.06
CA GLY A 625 -28.61 -1.34 -9.95
C GLY A 625 -27.54 -2.42 -9.82
N VAL A 626 -27.12 -3.02 -10.92
CA VAL A 626 -26.03 -4.00 -10.95
C VAL A 626 -24.73 -3.33 -10.53
N ALA A 627 -24.35 -2.17 -11.10
CA ALA A 627 -23.13 -1.47 -10.72
C ALA A 627 -23.11 -1.10 -9.22
N ALA A 628 -24.25 -0.67 -8.65
CA ALA A 628 -24.37 -0.40 -7.22
C ALA A 628 -24.19 -1.67 -6.37
N SER A 629 -24.74 -2.80 -6.81
CA SER A 629 -24.57 -4.09 -6.12
C SER A 629 -23.13 -4.61 -6.20
N VAL A 630 -22.46 -4.43 -7.34
CA VAL A 630 -21.04 -4.76 -7.54
C VAL A 630 -20.16 -3.86 -6.68
N GLN A 631 -20.44 -2.56 -6.63
CA GLN A 631 -19.74 -1.62 -5.76
C GLN A 631 -19.84 -2.06 -4.30
N TYR A 632 -21.05 -2.39 -3.86
CA TYR A 632 -21.31 -2.85 -2.50
C TYR A 632 -20.55 -4.14 -2.17
N THR A 633 -20.66 -5.16 -3.03
CA THR A 633 -19.99 -6.45 -2.81
C THR A 633 -18.47 -6.32 -2.89
N SER A 634 -17.93 -5.50 -3.79
CA SER A 634 -16.50 -5.20 -3.88
C SER A 634 -15.95 -4.55 -2.60
N LEU A 635 -16.73 -3.68 -1.94
CA LEU A 635 -16.36 -3.13 -0.63
C LEU A 635 -16.39 -4.20 0.48
N ILE A 636 -17.24 -5.22 0.37
CA ILE A 636 -17.19 -6.38 1.27
C ILE A 636 -15.91 -7.19 1.04
N VAL A 637 -15.54 -7.47 -0.22
CA VAL A 637 -14.28 -8.16 -0.56
C VAL A 637 -13.10 -7.41 0.03
N TRP A 638 -13.06 -6.08 -0.14
CA TRP A 638 -12.02 -5.24 0.44
C TRP A 638 -11.94 -5.37 1.97
N LYS A 639 -13.07 -5.25 2.67
CA LYS A 639 -13.13 -5.46 4.13
C LYS A 639 -12.70 -6.87 4.53
N PHE A 640 -13.06 -7.87 3.73
CA PHE A 640 -12.66 -9.26 3.94
C PHE A 640 -11.14 -9.42 3.84
N CYS A 641 -10.52 -8.93 2.77
CA CYS A 641 -9.07 -8.97 2.59
C CYS A 641 -8.31 -8.18 3.66
N LEU A 642 -8.88 -7.08 4.18
CA LEU A 642 -8.28 -6.36 5.31
C LEU A 642 -8.35 -7.16 6.63
N LYS A 643 -9.41 -7.98 6.82
CA LYS A 643 -9.58 -8.83 8.00
C LYS A 643 -8.81 -10.16 7.90
N HIS A 644 -8.53 -10.61 6.67
CA HIS A 644 -7.80 -11.82 6.33
C HIS A 644 -6.59 -11.49 5.44
N PRO A 645 -5.51 -10.90 5.99
CA PRO A 645 -4.35 -10.49 5.19
C PRO A 645 -3.63 -11.66 4.50
N GLU A 646 -3.80 -12.89 5.00
CA GLU A 646 -3.29 -14.12 4.39
C GLU A 646 -3.85 -14.42 3.00
N VAL A 647 -4.99 -13.83 2.64
CA VAL A 647 -5.65 -14.00 1.34
C VAL A 647 -4.81 -13.38 0.23
N ARG A 648 -4.47 -14.18 -0.79
CA ARG A 648 -3.74 -13.72 -1.98
C ARG A 648 -4.57 -13.80 -3.26
N ASP A 649 -5.50 -14.74 -3.31
CA ASP A 649 -6.40 -14.92 -4.44
C ASP A 649 -7.80 -15.38 -3.98
N VAL A 650 -8.74 -15.45 -4.92
CA VAL A 650 -10.13 -15.83 -4.65
C VAL A 650 -10.27 -17.25 -4.07
N CYS A 651 -9.31 -18.13 -4.30
CA CYS A 651 -9.36 -19.51 -3.79
C CYS A 651 -9.14 -19.55 -2.28
N ASP A 652 -8.26 -18.69 -1.76
CA ASP A 652 -8.06 -18.54 -0.31
C ASP A 652 -9.36 -18.09 0.36
N ILE A 653 -10.08 -17.15 -0.26
CA ILE A 653 -11.38 -16.69 0.24
C ILE A 653 -12.40 -17.84 0.22
N GLY A 654 -12.50 -18.59 -0.89
CA GLY A 654 -13.36 -19.77 -0.98
C GLY A 654 -13.07 -20.78 0.13
N ARG A 655 -11.78 -21.03 0.43
CA ARG A 655 -11.38 -21.89 1.55
C ARG A 655 -11.89 -21.38 2.90
N ILE A 656 -11.71 -20.10 3.18
CA ILE A 656 -12.12 -19.50 4.46
C ILE A 656 -13.64 -19.50 4.60
N ILE A 657 -14.36 -19.15 3.52
CA ILE A 657 -15.83 -19.10 3.52
C ILE A 657 -16.44 -20.44 3.93
N PHE A 658 -15.84 -21.54 3.48
CA PHE A 658 -16.28 -22.90 3.78
C PHE A 658 -15.44 -23.55 4.89
N GLY A 659 -15.10 -22.80 5.93
CA GLY A 659 -14.55 -23.33 7.19
C GLY A 659 -13.17 -23.98 7.06
N GLY A 660 -12.33 -23.50 6.14
CA GLY A 660 -10.98 -24.02 5.92
C GLY A 660 -10.90 -25.20 4.95
N SER A 661 -12.03 -25.62 4.35
CA SER A 661 -12.15 -26.82 3.52
C SER A 661 -11.25 -26.79 2.29
N GLN A 662 -10.38 -27.80 2.16
CA GLN A 662 -9.51 -27.97 0.99
C GLN A 662 -10.32 -28.31 -0.27
N TRP A 663 -11.47 -28.96 -0.13
CA TRP A 663 -12.37 -29.21 -1.24
C TRP A 663 -12.91 -27.90 -1.81
N ALA A 664 -13.32 -26.96 -0.95
CA ALA A 664 -13.82 -25.66 -1.38
C ALA A 664 -12.75 -24.82 -2.09
N TYR A 665 -11.49 -24.89 -1.61
CA TYR A 665 -10.35 -24.31 -2.31
C TYR A 665 -10.17 -24.88 -3.72
N ASN A 666 -10.18 -26.21 -3.85
CA ASN A 666 -10.00 -26.88 -5.14
C ASN A 666 -11.17 -26.62 -6.10
N PHE A 667 -12.41 -26.61 -5.59
CA PHE A 667 -13.59 -26.24 -6.36
C PHE A 667 -13.48 -24.79 -6.89
N THR A 668 -13.11 -23.86 -6.01
CA THR A 668 -12.89 -22.45 -6.40
C THR A 668 -11.77 -22.32 -7.43
N ALA A 669 -10.69 -23.09 -7.27
CA ALA A 669 -9.58 -23.12 -8.22
C ALA A 669 -10.00 -23.60 -9.62
N VAL A 670 -10.86 -24.64 -9.69
CA VAL A 670 -11.42 -25.11 -10.96
C VAL A 670 -12.29 -24.02 -11.60
N MET A 671 -13.18 -23.39 -10.81
CA MET A 671 -14.02 -22.31 -11.31
C MET A 671 -13.20 -21.11 -11.79
N PHE A 672 -12.14 -20.74 -11.08
CA PHE A 672 -11.21 -19.68 -11.46
C PHE A 672 -10.51 -19.96 -12.79
N ILE A 673 -9.98 -21.17 -12.97
CA ILE A 673 -9.31 -21.59 -14.21
C ILE A 673 -10.31 -21.60 -15.37
N LEU A 674 -11.51 -22.15 -15.15
CA LEU A 674 -12.56 -22.20 -16.17
C LEU A 674 -13.00 -20.79 -16.57
N ASN A 675 -13.33 -19.92 -15.62
CA ASN A 675 -13.71 -18.54 -15.88
C ASN A 675 -12.69 -17.83 -16.80
N ASN A 676 -11.41 -17.88 -16.41
CA ASN A 676 -10.34 -17.25 -17.18
C ASN A 676 -10.12 -17.90 -18.56
N THR A 677 -10.45 -19.19 -18.71
CA THR A 677 -10.38 -19.89 -20.01
C THR A 677 -11.54 -19.50 -20.92
N PHE A 678 -12.75 -19.29 -20.37
CA PHE A 678 -13.87 -18.73 -21.13
C PHE A 678 -13.60 -17.28 -21.55
N ILE A 679 -12.91 -16.48 -20.72
CA ILE A 679 -12.45 -15.14 -21.13
C ILE A 679 -11.49 -15.25 -22.32
N GLN A 680 -10.50 -16.15 -22.26
CA GLN A 680 -9.62 -16.43 -23.41
C GLN A 680 -10.43 -16.84 -24.66
N ALA A 681 -11.48 -17.66 -24.51
CA ALA A 681 -12.36 -18.07 -25.60
C ALA A 681 -13.10 -16.88 -26.23
N LEU A 682 -13.56 -15.92 -25.42
CA LEU A 682 -14.12 -14.66 -25.89
C LEU A 682 -13.17 -13.88 -26.79
N HIS A 683 -11.88 -13.87 -26.44
CA HIS A 683 -10.85 -13.22 -27.25
C HIS A 683 -10.56 -13.98 -28.56
N CYS A 684 -10.64 -15.31 -28.57
CA CYS A 684 -10.61 -16.09 -29.82
C CYS A 684 -11.82 -15.78 -30.72
N LEU A 685 -13.03 -15.83 -30.14
CA LEU A 685 -14.27 -15.59 -30.88
C LEU A 685 -14.31 -14.19 -31.50
N VAL A 686 -14.05 -13.15 -30.70
CA VAL A 686 -14.15 -11.77 -31.20
C VAL A 686 -12.96 -11.40 -32.07
N GLY A 687 -11.77 -11.98 -31.83
CA GLY A 687 -10.65 -11.88 -32.76
C GLY A 687 -11.00 -12.45 -34.13
N ALA A 688 -11.66 -13.60 -34.19
CA ALA A 688 -12.17 -14.16 -35.45
C ALA A 688 -13.19 -13.24 -36.13
N LYS A 689 -14.16 -12.70 -35.36
CA LYS A 689 -15.15 -11.73 -35.87
C LYS A 689 -14.48 -10.49 -36.45
N LEU A 690 -13.49 -9.94 -35.75
CA LEU A 690 -12.70 -8.80 -36.20
C LEU A 690 -12.00 -9.10 -37.51
N LEU A 691 -11.23 -10.19 -37.57
CA LEU A 691 -10.43 -10.54 -38.75
C LEU A 691 -11.32 -10.86 -39.96
N ASN A 692 -12.44 -11.56 -39.75
CA ASN A 692 -13.46 -11.78 -40.78
C ASN A 692 -14.03 -10.44 -41.29
N THR A 693 -14.37 -9.51 -40.39
CA THR A 693 -14.93 -8.21 -40.76
C THR A 693 -13.93 -7.35 -41.53
N LEU A 694 -12.68 -7.27 -41.07
CA LEU A 694 -11.65 -6.45 -41.70
C LEU A 694 -11.22 -7.00 -43.07
N SER A 695 -11.12 -8.33 -43.19
CA SER A 695 -10.68 -9.01 -44.41
C SER A 695 -11.79 -9.29 -45.42
N ASN A 696 -13.06 -9.00 -45.08
CA ASN A 696 -14.23 -9.46 -45.83
C ASN A 696 -14.27 -10.99 -45.96
N SER A 697 -14.00 -11.70 -44.86
CA SER A 697 -14.03 -13.17 -44.77
C SER A 697 -13.02 -13.88 -45.69
N ALA A 698 -11.79 -13.36 -45.76
CA ALA A 698 -10.76 -13.90 -46.66
C ALA A 698 -10.23 -15.30 -46.28
N LEU A 699 -10.51 -15.76 -45.06
CA LEU A 699 -10.16 -17.09 -44.55
C LEU A 699 -11.37 -17.68 -43.82
N CYS A 700 -11.41 -19.01 -43.70
CA CYS A 700 -12.36 -19.70 -42.82
C CYS A 700 -12.29 -19.15 -41.38
N THR A 701 -13.45 -18.97 -40.75
CA THR A 701 -13.59 -18.46 -39.37
C THR A 701 -12.72 -19.21 -38.36
N ILE A 702 -12.68 -20.54 -38.46
CA ILE A 702 -11.84 -21.40 -37.61
C ILE A 702 -10.36 -21.01 -37.74
N GLY A 703 -9.92 -20.71 -38.97
CA GLY A 703 -8.56 -20.25 -39.24
C GLY A 703 -8.27 -18.91 -38.59
N PHE A 704 -9.19 -17.94 -38.66
CA PHE A 704 -9.02 -16.65 -37.97
C PHE A 704 -9.07 -16.77 -36.44
N SER A 705 -9.90 -17.66 -35.90
CA SER A 705 -9.96 -17.97 -34.47
C SER A 705 -8.63 -18.58 -33.98
N ALA A 706 -8.05 -19.51 -34.75
CA ALA A 706 -6.74 -20.08 -34.48
C ALA A 706 -5.62 -19.02 -34.54
N ILE A 707 -5.65 -18.12 -35.54
CA ILE A 707 -4.70 -16.99 -35.62
C ILE A 707 -4.80 -16.12 -34.36
N SER A 708 -6.02 -15.79 -33.91
CA SER A 708 -6.22 -15.01 -32.69
C SER A 708 -5.65 -15.71 -31.46
N ALA A 709 -5.91 -17.02 -31.31
CA ALA A 709 -5.35 -17.84 -30.23
C ALA A 709 -3.82 -17.87 -30.24
N ILE A 710 -3.20 -18.02 -31.42
CA ILE A 710 -1.73 -18.02 -31.58
C ILE A 710 -1.14 -16.66 -31.23
N LEU A 711 -1.75 -15.56 -31.67
CA LEU A 711 -1.30 -14.22 -31.32
C LEU A 711 -1.34 -14.01 -29.81
N CYS A 712 -2.45 -14.35 -29.16
CA CYS A 712 -2.57 -14.20 -27.71
C CYS A 712 -1.62 -15.15 -26.94
N PHE A 713 -1.40 -16.37 -27.43
CA PHE A 713 -0.38 -17.29 -26.91
C PHE A 713 1.01 -16.62 -26.88
N ILE A 714 1.44 -16.02 -27.99
CA ILE A 714 2.76 -15.35 -28.09
C ILE A 714 2.86 -14.21 -27.07
N PHE A 715 1.82 -13.39 -26.95
CA PHE A 715 1.79 -12.28 -26.00
C PHE A 715 1.67 -12.72 -24.53
N THR A 716 1.29 -13.98 -24.27
CA THR A 716 1.26 -14.58 -22.92
C THR A 716 2.63 -15.14 -22.49
N LEU A 717 3.55 -15.41 -23.41
CA LEU A 717 4.85 -16.03 -23.10
C LEU A 717 5.71 -15.29 -22.06
N PRO A 718 5.76 -13.94 -22.00
CA PRO A 718 6.53 -13.24 -20.99
C PRO A 718 6.08 -13.58 -19.56
N ARG A 719 7.01 -14.01 -18.70
CA ARG A 719 6.69 -14.47 -17.34
C ARG A 719 6.45 -13.36 -16.30
N THR A 720 6.80 -12.11 -16.60
CA THR A 720 6.83 -11.02 -15.61
C THR A 720 5.66 -10.06 -15.81
N LEU A 721 4.87 -9.84 -14.76
CA LEU A 721 3.70 -8.94 -14.81
C LEU A 721 4.09 -7.44 -14.81
N ASN A 722 5.35 -7.08 -14.53
CA ASN A 722 5.81 -5.69 -14.41
C ASN A 722 5.65 -4.85 -15.68
N GLN A 723 5.54 -5.48 -16.85
CA GLN A 723 5.31 -4.78 -18.14
C GLN A 723 3.81 -4.66 -18.48
N LEU A 724 2.93 -5.37 -17.77
CA LEU A 724 1.51 -5.45 -18.12
C LEU A 724 0.72 -4.20 -17.71
N SER A 725 1.05 -3.52 -16.61
CA SER A 725 0.27 -2.33 -16.18
C SER A 725 0.31 -1.17 -17.20
N GLY A 726 1.42 -1.01 -17.91
CA GLY A 726 1.56 -0.03 -18.99
C GLY A 726 0.75 -0.44 -20.23
N LEU A 727 0.84 -1.72 -20.60
CA LEU A 727 0.12 -2.27 -21.75
C LEU A 727 -1.39 -2.33 -21.53
N GLY A 728 -1.84 -2.59 -20.29
CA GLY A 728 -3.25 -2.56 -19.90
C GLY A 728 -3.86 -1.18 -19.98
N THR A 729 -3.15 -0.16 -19.50
CA THR A 729 -3.58 1.23 -19.67
C THR A 729 -3.71 1.59 -21.17
N PHE A 730 -2.73 1.20 -21.98
CA PHE A 730 -2.79 1.42 -23.43
C PHE A 730 -4.00 0.74 -24.08
N SER A 731 -4.22 -0.54 -23.76
CA SER A 731 -5.38 -1.31 -24.22
C SER A 731 -6.70 -0.65 -23.83
N ALA A 732 -6.86 -0.25 -22.56
CA ALA A 732 -8.07 0.42 -22.07
C ALA A 732 -8.37 1.72 -22.84
N VAL A 733 -7.33 2.54 -23.08
CA VAL A 733 -7.48 3.79 -23.86
C VAL A 733 -7.93 3.49 -25.29
N THR A 734 -7.32 2.52 -25.96
CA THR A 734 -7.70 2.15 -27.33
C THR A 734 -9.12 1.58 -27.40
N MET A 735 -9.55 0.80 -26.41
CA MET A 735 -10.93 0.33 -26.30
C MET A 735 -11.91 1.49 -26.08
N GLY A 736 -11.55 2.45 -25.20
CA GLY A 736 -12.35 3.65 -24.98
C GLY A 736 -12.56 4.46 -26.27
N ILE A 737 -11.53 4.58 -27.10
CA ILE A 737 -11.63 5.18 -28.44
C ILE A 737 -12.57 4.36 -29.34
N ALA A 738 -12.43 3.03 -29.36
CA ALA A 738 -13.28 2.16 -30.16
C ALA A 738 -14.78 2.31 -29.80
N VAL A 739 -15.09 2.37 -28.50
CA VAL A 739 -16.45 2.60 -27.98
C VAL A 739 -16.95 3.99 -28.36
N LEU A 740 -16.14 5.03 -28.14
CA LEU A 740 -16.52 6.40 -28.46
C LEU A 740 -16.83 6.56 -29.96
N LEU A 741 -16.00 5.96 -30.82
CA LEU A 741 -16.24 5.94 -32.27
C LEU A 741 -17.52 5.19 -32.62
N ALA A 742 -17.82 4.06 -31.96
CA ALA A 742 -19.06 3.34 -32.19
C ALA A 742 -20.30 4.18 -31.83
N ILE A 743 -20.25 4.91 -30.70
CA ILE A 743 -21.30 5.84 -30.28
C ILE A 743 -21.47 6.95 -31.33
N ILE A 744 -20.37 7.64 -31.69
CA ILE A 744 -20.41 8.75 -32.65
C ILE A 744 -20.93 8.28 -34.01
N PHE A 745 -20.39 7.18 -34.54
CA PHE A 745 -20.81 6.69 -35.85
C PHE A 745 -22.26 6.21 -35.86
N SER A 746 -22.78 5.67 -34.76
CA SER A 746 -24.20 5.31 -34.68
C SER A 746 -25.12 6.53 -34.88
N GLY A 747 -24.73 7.71 -34.42
CA GLY A 747 -25.52 8.95 -34.55
C GLY A 747 -25.24 9.75 -35.82
N VAL A 748 -24.06 9.58 -36.46
CA VAL A 748 -23.68 10.33 -37.68
C VAL A 748 -23.99 9.57 -38.96
N GLN A 749 -24.02 8.24 -38.93
CA GLN A 749 -24.39 7.45 -40.11
C GLN A 749 -25.82 7.76 -40.56
N SER A 750 -26.06 7.84 -41.87
CA SER A 750 -27.38 8.14 -42.42
C SER A 750 -28.44 7.12 -42.01
N GLU A 751 -28.04 5.84 -41.97
CA GLU A 751 -28.91 4.71 -41.64
C GLU A 751 -28.09 3.55 -41.04
N PRO A 752 -28.70 2.74 -40.15
CA PRO A 752 -28.03 1.57 -39.57
C PRO A 752 -27.74 0.47 -40.60
N PHE A 753 -26.79 -0.40 -40.28
CA PHE A 753 -26.51 -1.56 -41.14
C PHE A 753 -27.71 -2.50 -41.19
N GLY A 754 -28.10 -2.92 -42.40
CA GLY A 754 -29.30 -3.73 -42.62
C GLY A 754 -30.60 -2.92 -42.68
N TYR A 755 -30.52 -1.59 -42.75
CA TYR A 755 -31.68 -0.70 -42.86
C TYR A 755 -32.63 -1.07 -44.01
N ILE A 756 -33.93 -1.08 -43.71
CA ILE A 756 -35.01 -1.29 -44.67
C ILE A 756 -35.63 0.08 -45.01
N PRO A 757 -35.60 0.52 -46.29
CA PRO A 757 -36.14 1.81 -46.70
C PRO A 757 -37.60 2.03 -46.24
N GLY A 758 -37.84 3.12 -45.52
CA GLY A 758 -39.18 3.53 -45.06
C GLY A 758 -39.54 3.06 -43.65
N GLU A 759 -38.75 2.18 -43.04
CA GLU A 759 -38.89 1.86 -41.61
C GLU A 759 -38.08 2.84 -40.76
N THR A 760 -38.56 3.22 -39.58
CA THR A 760 -37.79 4.00 -38.61
C THR A 760 -37.24 3.08 -37.52
N PRO A 761 -36.06 3.39 -36.93
CA PRO A 761 -35.54 2.65 -35.79
C PRO A 761 -36.57 2.57 -34.64
N ILE A 762 -36.94 1.34 -34.25
CA ILE A 762 -37.87 1.13 -33.15
C ILE A 762 -37.11 1.29 -31.82
N VAL A 763 -37.46 2.32 -31.07
CA VAL A 763 -36.91 2.58 -29.72
C VAL A 763 -38.07 2.56 -28.71
N THR A 764 -38.01 1.63 -27.77
CA THR A 764 -39.03 1.48 -26.74
C THR A 764 -38.51 1.90 -25.37
N LYS A 765 -39.37 2.57 -24.58
CA LYS A 765 -39.05 2.92 -23.20
C LYS A 765 -39.01 1.68 -22.30
N PHE A 766 -39.87 0.71 -22.58
CA PHE A 766 -40.06 -0.54 -21.84
C PHE A 766 -39.91 -1.74 -22.78
N PRO A 767 -39.76 -2.98 -22.25
CA PRO A 767 -39.66 -4.17 -23.07
C PRO A 767 -40.88 -4.32 -23.99
N LEU A 768 -40.68 -4.92 -25.16
CA LEU A 768 -41.78 -5.25 -26.06
C LEU A 768 -42.79 -6.20 -25.36
N PRO A 769 -44.10 -6.07 -25.62
CA PRO A 769 -45.09 -7.01 -25.12
C PRO A 769 -44.73 -8.46 -25.49
N GLY A 770 -44.69 -9.35 -24.50
CA GLY A 770 -44.28 -10.76 -24.67
C GLY A 770 -42.84 -11.08 -24.24
N THR A 771 -42.02 -10.08 -23.90
CA THR A 771 -40.69 -10.30 -23.29
C THR A 771 -40.84 -10.87 -21.87
N THR A 772 -40.38 -12.10 -21.66
CA THR A 772 -40.32 -12.75 -20.34
C THR A 772 -38.91 -12.73 -19.77
N PHE A 773 -38.79 -12.67 -18.44
CA PHE A 773 -37.49 -12.59 -17.76
C PHE A 773 -36.80 -13.95 -17.67
N ILE A 774 -37.51 -14.98 -17.20
CA ILE A 774 -37.11 -16.39 -17.32
C ILE A 774 -38.29 -17.13 -17.95
N ALA A 775 -38.04 -18.01 -18.91
CA ALA A 775 -39.11 -18.84 -19.44
C ALA A 775 -39.65 -19.78 -18.35
N GLY A 776 -40.91 -19.58 -17.95
CA GLY A 776 -41.76 -20.67 -17.54
C GLY A 776 -42.57 -21.12 -18.75
N LYS A 777 -42.54 -22.40 -19.11
CA LYS A 777 -43.62 -22.97 -19.91
C LYS A 777 -44.92 -22.67 -19.16
N SER A 778 -45.78 -21.79 -19.67
CA SER A 778 -47.20 -21.97 -19.42
C SER A 778 -47.53 -23.34 -20.00
N PHE A 779 -48.21 -24.15 -19.21
CA PHE A 779 -48.81 -25.43 -19.60
C PHE A 779 -49.86 -25.29 -20.73
N LEU A 780 -50.06 -24.09 -21.26
CA LEU A 780 -50.95 -23.76 -22.36
C LEU A 780 -50.17 -22.97 -23.41
N ASP A 781 -50.06 -23.57 -24.60
CA ASP A 781 -50.24 -22.94 -25.93
C ASP A 781 -49.19 -23.35 -26.97
N GLY A 782 -49.62 -24.24 -27.86
CA GLY A 782 -48.92 -24.70 -29.07
C GLY A 782 -48.94 -23.68 -30.20
N CYS A 783 -48.37 -22.48 -29.98
CA CYS A 783 -48.24 -21.46 -31.03
C CYS A 783 -46.74 -21.19 -31.37
N PRO A 784 -46.21 -21.70 -32.49
CA PRO A 784 -44.76 -21.70 -32.77
C PRO A 784 -44.14 -20.32 -33.06
N TYR A 785 -44.95 -19.28 -33.31
CA TYR A 785 -44.45 -17.93 -33.60
C TYR A 785 -44.23 -17.04 -32.37
N LEU A 786 -44.92 -17.29 -31.25
CA LEU A 786 -44.78 -16.52 -30.00
C LEU A 786 -43.65 -17.05 -29.09
N THR A 787 -43.14 -18.24 -29.35
CA THR A 787 -42.02 -18.86 -28.60
C THR A 787 -40.68 -18.14 -28.74
N LYS A 788 -40.48 -17.30 -29.77
CA LYS A 788 -39.17 -16.68 -30.11
C LYS A 788 -38.69 -15.56 -29.17
N ILE A 789 -39.55 -15.00 -28.31
CA ILE A 789 -39.22 -13.85 -27.45
C ILE A 789 -39.00 -14.26 -25.98
N SER A 790 -39.13 -15.55 -25.65
CA SER A 790 -39.41 -16.02 -24.28
C SER A 790 -38.21 -16.12 -23.30
N THR A 791 -36.99 -15.76 -23.68
CA THR A 791 -35.80 -15.94 -22.80
C THR A 791 -34.83 -14.75 -22.77
N LEU A 792 -35.10 -13.66 -23.49
CA LEU A 792 -34.08 -12.64 -23.72
C LEU A 792 -33.83 -11.72 -22.52
N GLY A 793 -34.81 -11.56 -21.62
CA GLY A 793 -34.70 -10.65 -20.48
C GLY A 793 -33.58 -11.00 -19.50
N MET A 794 -33.48 -12.29 -19.12
CA MET A 794 -32.38 -12.78 -18.28
C MET A 794 -31.03 -12.71 -19.03
N SER A 795 -30.96 -13.06 -20.31
CA SER A 795 -29.69 -12.93 -21.08
C SER A 795 -29.20 -11.49 -21.16
N ALA A 796 -30.10 -10.53 -21.38
CA ALA A 796 -29.77 -9.11 -21.37
C ALA A 796 -29.24 -8.64 -20.01
N PHE A 797 -29.86 -9.11 -18.92
CA PHE A 797 -29.39 -8.87 -17.55
C PHE A 797 -28.02 -9.52 -17.28
N LEU A 798 -27.79 -10.76 -17.72
CA LEU A 798 -26.53 -11.48 -17.53
C LEU A 798 -25.39 -10.84 -18.32
N ASN A 799 -25.63 -10.33 -19.52
CA ASN A 799 -24.63 -9.57 -20.27
C ASN A 799 -24.19 -8.28 -19.55
N ILE A 800 -25.16 -7.54 -19.00
CA ILE A 800 -24.88 -6.34 -18.19
C ILE A 800 -24.09 -6.74 -16.93
N SER A 801 -24.53 -7.82 -16.27
CA SER A 801 -23.89 -8.35 -15.05
C SER A 801 -22.45 -8.75 -15.31
N TYR A 802 -22.19 -9.56 -16.33
CA TYR A 802 -20.87 -9.99 -16.71
C TYR A 802 -19.89 -8.85 -16.95
N THR A 803 -20.36 -7.82 -17.64
CA THR A 803 -19.47 -6.70 -17.98
C THR A 803 -19.12 -5.86 -16.74
N LEU A 804 -19.97 -5.85 -15.71
CA LEU A 804 -19.77 -5.09 -14.48
C LEU A 804 -19.09 -5.91 -13.36
N ILE A 805 -19.15 -7.25 -13.41
CA ILE A 805 -18.62 -8.13 -12.37
C ILE A 805 -17.18 -8.53 -12.72
N GLY A 806 -16.22 -8.09 -11.92
CA GLY A 806 -14.79 -8.44 -12.07
C GLY A 806 -14.09 -8.60 -10.72
N GLN A 807 -14.85 -8.89 -9.67
CA GLN A 807 -14.30 -9.06 -8.32
C GLN A 807 -13.38 -10.28 -8.18
N ILE A 808 -13.26 -11.13 -9.19
CA ILE A 808 -12.41 -12.33 -9.18
C ILE A 808 -10.92 -11.99 -9.05
N THR A 809 -10.47 -10.84 -9.57
CA THR A 809 -9.07 -10.36 -9.53
C THR A 809 -8.81 -9.40 -8.38
N ILE A 810 -9.86 -8.82 -7.77
CA ILE A 810 -9.76 -7.84 -6.68
C ILE A 810 -8.86 -8.31 -5.52
N PRO A 811 -8.97 -9.55 -5.00
CA PRO A 811 -8.09 -10.02 -3.92
C PRO A 811 -6.61 -9.94 -4.30
N SER A 812 -6.27 -10.31 -5.53
CA SER A 812 -4.89 -10.25 -6.03
C SER A 812 -4.41 -8.82 -6.23
N PHE A 813 -5.27 -7.91 -6.72
CA PHE A 813 -4.91 -6.50 -6.82
C PHE A 813 -4.70 -5.88 -5.44
N ILE A 814 -5.60 -6.13 -4.48
CA ILE A 814 -5.46 -5.65 -3.09
C ILE A 814 -4.17 -6.18 -2.46
N ALA A 815 -3.84 -7.46 -2.68
CA ALA A 815 -2.62 -8.07 -2.17
C ALA A 815 -1.33 -7.44 -2.73
N GLU A 816 -1.37 -6.86 -3.93
CA GLU A 816 -0.26 -6.17 -4.59
C GLU A 816 -0.24 -4.64 -4.35
N MET A 817 -1.26 -4.09 -3.67
CA MET A 817 -1.31 -2.67 -3.32
C MET A 817 -0.30 -2.32 -2.23
N LYS A 818 0.35 -1.16 -2.37
CA LYS A 818 1.22 -0.57 -1.34
C LYS A 818 0.45 -0.25 -0.05
N GLU A 819 -0.76 0.29 -0.21
CA GLU A 819 -1.69 0.60 0.88
C GLU A 819 -3.07 0.01 0.53
N PRO A 820 -3.38 -1.22 0.96
CA PRO A 820 -4.66 -1.87 0.70
C PRO A 820 -5.90 -1.07 1.14
N ARG A 821 -5.77 -0.17 2.12
CA ARG A 821 -6.88 0.68 2.57
C ARG A 821 -7.31 1.72 1.54
N ASP A 822 -6.46 2.02 0.56
CA ASP A 822 -6.78 2.97 -0.51
C ASP A 822 -7.58 2.35 -1.66
N PHE A 823 -7.81 1.02 -1.67
CA PHE A 823 -8.56 0.32 -2.72
C PHE A 823 -9.92 0.96 -3.05
N PRO A 824 -10.74 1.43 -2.08
CA PRO A 824 -12.01 2.09 -2.38
C PRO A 824 -11.88 3.31 -3.29
N LYS A 825 -10.74 4.04 -3.27
CA LYS A 825 -10.51 5.18 -4.17
C LYS A 825 -10.44 4.73 -5.63
N ALA A 826 -9.72 3.64 -5.89
CA ALA A 826 -9.60 3.05 -7.22
C ALA A 826 -10.96 2.51 -7.69
N LEU A 827 -11.65 1.79 -6.80
CA LEU A 827 -12.97 1.22 -7.07
C LEU A 827 -14.01 2.30 -7.45
N TRP A 828 -14.16 3.35 -6.63
CA TRP A 828 -15.10 4.45 -6.92
C TRP A 828 -14.82 5.16 -8.26
N ALA A 829 -13.54 5.43 -8.56
CA ALA A 829 -13.17 6.09 -9.81
C ALA A 829 -13.61 5.25 -11.03
N VAL A 830 -13.44 3.94 -10.94
CA VAL A 830 -13.73 3.02 -12.04
C VAL A 830 -15.23 2.78 -12.18
N THR A 831 -15.96 2.53 -11.09
CA THR A 831 -17.42 2.34 -11.12
C THR A 831 -18.18 3.57 -11.61
N ILE A 832 -17.76 4.79 -11.23
CA ILE A 832 -18.40 6.01 -11.75
C ILE A 832 -18.23 6.10 -13.27
N CYS A 833 -17.01 5.81 -13.76
CA CYS A 833 -16.72 5.82 -15.18
C CYS A 833 -17.52 4.76 -15.94
N GLU A 834 -17.60 3.52 -15.42
CA GLU A 834 -18.38 2.43 -16.01
C GLU A 834 -19.84 2.80 -16.15
N VAL A 835 -20.48 3.26 -15.06
CA VAL A 835 -21.90 3.63 -15.08
C VAL A 835 -22.17 4.67 -16.16
N VAL A 836 -21.30 5.69 -16.27
CA VAL A 836 -21.43 6.74 -17.28
C VAL A 836 -21.21 6.18 -18.70
N VAL A 837 -20.06 5.56 -18.95
CA VAL A 837 -19.67 5.12 -20.30
C VAL A 837 -20.61 4.03 -20.81
N PHE A 838 -21.01 3.09 -19.96
CA PHE A 838 -21.81 1.94 -20.37
C PHE A 838 -23.27 2.35 -20.59
N SER A 839 -23.81 3.23 -19.73
CA SER A 839 -25.15 3.78 -19.94
C SER A 839 -25.21 4.64 -21.21
N LEU A 840 -24.19 5.46 -21.47
CA LEU A 840 -24.12 6.27 -22.69
C LEU A 840 -23.98 5.39 -23.93
N CYS A 841 -23.10 4.38 -23.90
CA CYS A 841 -22.93 3.43 -24.99
C CYS A 841 -24.25 2.71 -25.30
N GLY A 842 -24.88 2.11 -24.27
CA GLY A 842 -26.16 1.43 -24.40
C GLY A 842 -27.27 2.34 -24.92
N ALA A 843 -27.50 3.47 -24.26
CA ALA A 843 -28.62 4.37 -24.57
C ALA A 843 -28.50 5.04 -25.93
N ILE A 844 -27.33 5.61 -26.26
CA ILE A 844 -27.16 6.40 -27.47
C ILE A 844 -27.18 5.49 -28.70
N MET A 845 -26.41 4.39 -28.70
CA MET A 845 -26.41 3.47 -29.83
C MET A 845 -27.79 2.83 -30.01
N TYR A 846 -28.44 2.45 -28.91
CA TYR A 846 -29.81 1.91 -28.99
C TYR A 846 -30.79 2.92 -29.59
N HIS A 847 -30.71 4.19 -29.18
CA HIS A 847 -31.58 5.24 -29.69
C HIS A 847 -31.45 5.46 -31.20
N TYR A 848 -30.23 5.46 -31.74
CA TYR A 848 -30.01 5.71 -33.17
C TYR A 848 -30.15 4.46 -34.04
N VAL A 849 -29.91 3.28 -33.49
CA VAL A 849 -29.95 2.01 -34.25
C VAL A 849 -31.32 1.33 -34.15
N GLY A 850 -31.96 1.33 -32.99
CA GLY A 850 -33.26 0.66 -32.76
C GLY A 850 -33.20 -0.86 -32.66
N ASN A 851 -34.33 -1.46 -32.24
CA ASN A 851 -34.47 -2.89 -31.94
C ASN A 851 -34.15 -3.80 -33.14
N GLN A 852 -34.51 -3.39 -34.36
CA GLN A 852 -34.42 -4.25 -35.53
C GLN A 852 -32.98 -4.47 -36.02
N TYR A 853 -32.09 -3.52 -35.74
CA TYR A 853 -30.78 -3.44 -36.39
C TYR A 853 -29.62 -3.60 -35.40
N ILE A 854 -29.88 -3.61 -34.10
CA ILE A 854 -28.82 -3.73 -33.10
C ILE A 854 -28.29 -5.16 -33.03
N THR A 855 -26.97 -5.27 -32.99
CA THR A 855 -26.23 -6.54 -32.92
C THR A 855 -25.37 -6.60 -31.66
N ALA A 856 -24.85 -7.79 -31.34
CA ALA A 856 -23.89 -7.99 -30.26
C ALA A 856 -22.67 -8.78 -30.79
N PRO A 857 -21.46 -8.17 -30.85
CA PRO A 857 -21.11 -6.81 -30.44
C PRO A 857 -21.73 -5.73 -31.33
N ALA A 858 -22.08 -4.58 -30.75
CA ALA A 858 -22.79 -3.48 -31.40
C ALA A 858 -22.10 -2.87 -32.64
N PHE A 859 -20.82 -3.15 -32.88
CA PHE A 859 -20.12 -2.76 -34.11
C PHE A 859 -20.82 -3.26 -35.38
N GLY A 860 -21.51 -4.40 -35.33
CA GLY A 860 -22.21 -4.95 -36.50
C GLY A 860 -23.34 -4.07 -37.01
N SER A 861 -23.85 -3.19 -36.15
CA SER A 861 -24.96 -2.27 -36.44
C SER A 861 -24.52 -1.00 -37.18
N LEU A 862 -23.20 -0.78 -37.32
CA LEU A 862 -22.63 0.36 -38.03
C LEU A 862 -22.44 0.07 -39.51
N GLN A 863 -22.47 1.10 -40.36
CA GLN A 863 -22.16 0.95 -41.79
C GLN A 863 -20.73 0.39 -42.03
N PRO A 864 -20.46 -0.31 -43.16
CA PRO A 864 -19.22 -1.05 -43.39
C PRO A 864 -17.92 -0.26 -43.12
N THR A 865 -17.84 0.99 -43.56
CA THR A 865 -16.67 1.85 -43.32
C THR A 865 -16.50 2.18 -41.84
N TYR A 866 -17.59 2.58 -41.18
CA TYR A 866 -17.58 2.96 -39.77
C TYR A 866 -17.28 1.77 -38.86
N LYS A 867 -17.86 0.58 -39.14
CA LYS A 867 -17.57 -0.63 -38.35
C LYS A 867 -16.10 -1.02 -38.43
N LYS A 868 -15.48 -0.98 -39.62
CA LYS A 868 -14.06 -1.33 -39.78
C LYS A 868 -13.15 -0.37 -39.03
N ILE A 869 -13.43 0.94 -39.10
CA ILE A 869 -12.66 1.96 -38.37
C ILE A 869 -12.77 1.74 -36.87
N ALA A 870 -14.00 1.73 -36.32
CA ALA A 870 -14.21 1.61 -34.89
C ALA A 870 -13.67 0.28 -34.32
N PHE A 871 -13.92 -0.84 -35.01
CA PHE A 871 -13.53 -2.16 -34.53
C PHE A 871 -12.00 -2.38 -34.56
N SER A 872 -11.27 -1.71 -35.47
CA SER A 872 -9.79 -1.82 -35.53
C SER A 872 -9.09 -1.33 -34.25
N PHE A 873 -9.66 -0.34 -33.55
CA PHE A 873 -9.12 0.14 -32.28
C PHE A 873 -9.30 -0.86 -31.12
N ALA A 874 -10.12 -1.91 -31.29
CA ALA A 874 -10.26 -2.97 -30.30
C ALA A 874 -9.13 -4.02 -30.35
N ILE A 875 -8.25 -3.99 -31.37
CA ILE A 875 -7.15 -4.97 -31.54
C ILE A 875 -6.27 -5.09 -30.28
N PRO A 876 -5.75 -4.00 -29.69
CA PRO A 876 -4.88 -4.12 -28.52
C PRO A 876 -5.59 -4.80 -27.35
N THR A 877 -6.88 -4.52 -27.16
CA THR A 877 -7.70 -5.13 -26.10
C THR A 877 -8.00 -6.58 -26.35
N ILE A 878 -8.27 -6.95 -27.61
CA ILE A 878 -8.50 -8.35 -27.97
C ILE A 878 -7.25 -9.20 -27.66
N VAL A 879 -6.05 -8.69 -27.93
CA VAL A 879 -4.81 -9.44 -27.69
C VAL A 879 -4.37 -9.38 -26.24
N TYR A 880 -4.34 -8.18 -25.64
CA TYR A 880 -3.80 -7.98 -24.31
C TYR A 880 -4.65 -8.65 -23.22
N LEU A 881 -5.95 -8.40 -23.20
CA LEU A 881 -6.80 -8.81 -22.08
C LEU A 881 -6.92 -10.35 -22.01
N GLY A 882 -7.06 -11.02 -23.16
CA GLY A 882 -6.99 -12.48 -23.22
C GLY A 882 -5.65 -13.03 -22.70
N SER A 883 -4.54 -12.37 -23.07
CA SER A 883 -3.20 -12.74 -22.61
C SER A 883 -3.00 -12.49 -21.11
N LEU A 884 -3.64 -11.47 -20.53
CA LEU A 884 -3.61 -11.17 -19.10
C LEU A 884 -4.21 -12.32 -18.28
N TYR A 885 -5.45 -12.73 -18.59
CA TYR A 885 -6.10 -13.84 -17.88
C TYR A 885 -5.40 -15.18 -18.09
N SER A 886 -4.82 -15.40 -19.28
CA SER A 886 -3.97 -16.57 -19.55
C SER A 886 -2.69 -16.56 -18.70
N SER A 887 -2.03 -15.40 -18.55
CA SER A 887 -0.83 -15.23 -17.73
C SER A 887 -1.12 -15.46 -16.25
N VAL A 888 -2.23 -14.93 -15.74
CA VAL A 888 -2.70 -15.11 -14.36
C VAL A 888 -2.96 -16.59 -14.07
N THR A 889 -3.70 -17.27 -14.95
CA THR A 889 -4.01 -18.71 -14.84
C THR A 889 -2.75 -19.57 -14.92
N THR A 890 -1.86 -19.26 -15.85
CA THR A 890 -0.59 -19.98 -16.02
C THR A 890 0.27 -19.87 -14.78
N ARG A 891 0.41 -18.67 -14.22
CA ARG A 891 1.18 -18.44 -12.98
C ARG A 891 0.60 -19.24 -11.82
N PHE A 892 -0.73 -19.24 -11.67
CA PHE A 892 -1.45 -19.97 -10.64
C PHE A 892 -1.21 -21.50 -10.71
N ILE A 893 -1.22 -22.09 -11.91
CA ILE A 893 -0.95 -23.52 -12.12
C ILE A 893 0.55 -23.81 -11.96
N PHE A 894 1.42 -23.01 -12.59
CA PHE A 894 2.87 -23.20 -12.56
C PHE A 894 3.43 -23.18 -11.13
N PHE A 895 2.92 -22.28 -10.27
CA PHE A 895 3.34 -22.22 -8.86
C PHE A 895 2.86 -23.41 -8.03
N ARG A 896 1.78 -24.10 -8.43
CA ARG A 896 1.34 -25.36 -7.80
C ARG A 896 2.19 -26.53 -8.23
N ILE A 897 2.54 -26.62 -9.51
CA ILE A 897 3.40 -27.69 -10.04
C ILE A 897 4.80 -27.59 -9.43
N PHE A 898 5.37 -26.38 -9.37
CA PHE A 898 6.70 -26.13 -8.81
C PHE A 898 6.60 -25.40 -7.47
N ARG A 899 6.10 -26.10 -6.44
CA ARG A 899 5.93 -25.52 -5.10
C ARG A 899 7.27 -25.16 -4.45
N ASP A 900 8.21 -26.11 -4.48
CA ASP A 900 9.51 -26.02 -3.80
C ASP A 900 10.68 -26.33 -4.76
N SER A 901 10.61 -25.82 -5.98
CA SER A 901 11.58 -26.14 -7.04
C SER A 901 12.31 -24.91 -7.58
N LYS A 902 13.60 -25.10 -7.94
CA LYS A 902 14.44 -24.09 -8.60
C LYS A 902 13.83 -23.53 -9.90
N HIS A 903 12.96 -24.31 -10.56
CA HIS A 903 12.29 -23.91 -11.80
C HIS A 903 11.37 -22.71 -11.63
N ARG A 904 10.94 -22.40 -10.39
CA ARG A 904 10.13 -21.23 -10.05
C ARG A 904 10.90 -19.91 -10.17
N HIS A 905 12.18 -19.92 -9.82
CA HIS A 905 12.99 -18.69 -9.65
C HIS A 905 14.18 -18.59 -10.62
N SER A 906 14.39 -19.58 -11.49
CA SER A 906 15.52 -19.62 -12.43
C SER A 906 15.07 -19.92 -13.87
N ASN A 907 15.76 -19.32 -14.84
CA ASN A 907 15.56 -19.55 -16.27
C ASN A 907 16.08 -20.94 -16.67
N THR A 908 15.26 -21.96 -16.41
CA THR A 908 15.56 -23.36 -16.75
C THR A 908 14.75 -23.79 -17.98
N LEU A 909 15.32 -24.68 -18.79
CA LEU A 909 14.62 -25.25 -19.95
C LEU A 909 13.32 -25.95 -19.53
N VAL A 910 13.36 -26.75 -18.45
CA VAL A 910 12.18 -27.44 -17.90
C VAL A 910 11.12 -26.43 -17.45
N GLY A 911 11.52 -25.37 -16.73
CA GLY A 911 10.58 -24.31 -16.35
C GLY A 911 9.94 -23.64 -17.57
N TRP A 912 10.71 -23.40 -18.65
CA TRP A 912 10.19 -22.76 -19.89
C TRP A 912 9.29 -23.69 -20.69
N ALA A 913 9.63 -24.98 -20.76
CA ALA A 913 8.79 -25.99 -21.38
C ALA A 913 7.44 -26.14 -20.66
N VAL A 914 7.44 -26.24 -19.33
CA VAL A 914 6.19 -26.35 -18.55
C VAL A 914 5.37 -25.06 -18.61
N TRP A 915 6.01 -23.89 -18.52
CA TRP A 915 5.33 -22.61 -18.66
C TRP A 915 4.62 -22.48 -20.01
N ALA A 916 5.35 -22.68 -21.11
CA ALA A 916 4.78 -22.63 -22.47
C ALA A 916 3.73 -23.73 -22.69
N GLY A 917 3.93 -24.91 -22.10
CA GLY A 917 2.97 -26.01 -22.16
C GLY A 917 1.63 -25.68 -21.51
N ILE A 918 1.64 -25.06 -20.32
CA ILE A 918 0.40 -24.63 -19.64
C ILE A 918 -0.33 -23.58 -20.50
N ILE A 919 0.37 -22.56 -21.00
CA ILE A 919 -0.20 -21.53 -21.88
C ILE A 919 -0.83 -22.16 -23.12
N GLY A 920 -0.12 -23.11 -23.74
CA GLY A 920 -0.60 -23.81 -24.93
C GLY A 920 -1.89 -24.57 -24.66
N LEU A 921 -1.95 -25.32 -23.56
CA LEU A 921 -3.14 -26.06 -23.15
C LEU A 921 -4.34 -25.16 -22.88
N THR A 922 -4.15 -24.02 -22.18
CA THR A 922 -5.25 -23.09 -21.91
C THR A 922 -5.77 -22.41 -23.16
N TRP A 923 -4.90 -22.02 -24.10
CA TRP A 923 -5.33 -21.42 -25.38
C TRP A 923 -5.97 -22.42 -26.33
N ILE A 924 -5.56 -23.69 -26.32
CA ILE A 924 -6.25 -24.76 -27.05
C ILE A 924 -7.66 -24.96 -26.49
N ALA A 925 -7.80 -25.03 -25.17
CA ALA A 925 -9.12 -25.15 -24.54
C ALA A 925 -10.01 -23.94 -24.86
N ALA A 926 -9.45 -22.72 -24.79
CA ALA A 926 -10.15 -21.49 -25.15
C ALA A 926 -10.62 -21.48 -26.61
N PHE A 927 -9.76 -21.90 -27.54
CA PHE A 927 -10.12 -22.04 -28.96
C PHE A 927 -11.28 -23.03 -29.14
N ILE A 928 -11.24 -24.21 -28.51
CA ILE A 928 -12.33 -25.19 -28.58
C ILE A 928 -13.64 -24.58 -28.07
N ILE A 929 -13.62 -23.89 -26.92
CA ILE A 929 -14.81 -23.26 -26.36
C ILE A 929 -15.38 -22.20 -27.32
N ALA A 930 -14.53 -21.39 -27.96
CA ALA A 930 -14.95 -20.36 -28.91
C ALA A 930 -15.66 -20.95 -30.14
N GLU A 931 -15.25 -22.13 -30.60
CA GLU A 931 -15.89 -22.83 -31.73
C GLU A 931 -17.15 -23.61 -31.33
N VAL A 932 -17.28 -23.96 -30.04
CA VAL A 932 -18.47 -24.61 -29.46
C VAL A 932 -19.55 -23.60 -29.08
N ILE A 933 -19.19 -22.35 -28.79
CA ILE A 933 -20.14 -21.28 -28.46
C ILE A 933 -19.78 -20.02 -29.27
N PRO A 934 -20.03 -20.01 -30.59
CA PRO A 934 -19.65 -18.90 -31.48
C PRO A 934 -20.58 -17.67 -31.38
N PHE A 935 -21.30 -17.52 -30.27
CA PHE A 935 -22.30 -16.48 -30.06
C PHE A 935 -21.82 -15.55 -28.94
N PHE A 936 -21.53 -14.30 -29.30
CA PHE A 936 -20.94 -13.33 -28.36
C PHE A 936 -21.81 -13.12 -27.11
N SER A 937 -23.09 -12.77 -27.32
CA SER A 937 -24.04 -12.56 -26.20
C SER A 937 -24.24 -13.81 -25.35
N ASP A 938 -24.45 -14.96 -25.98
CA ASP A 938 -24.74 -16.19 -25.24
C ASP A 938 -23.53 -16.66 -24.42
N MET A 939 -22.31 -16.43 -24.90
CA MET A 939 -21.10 -16.74 -24.15
C MET A 939 -20.96 -15.85 -22.91
N LEU A 940 -21.20 -14.53 -23.02
CA LEU A 940 -21.20 -13.63 -21.85
C LEU A 940 -22.27 -14.05 -20.84
N SER A 941 -23.48 -14.36 -21.31
CA SER A 941 -24.58 -14.80 -20.45
C SER A 941 -24.25 -16.11 -19.71
N LEU A 942 -23.67 -17.08 -20.42
CA LEU A 942 -23.26 -18.36 -19.85
C LEU A 942 -22.18 -18.15 -18.77
N MET A 943 -21.14 -17.36 -19.07
CA MET A 943 -20.08 -17.04 -18.12
C MET A 943 -20.63 -16.37 -16.86
N SER A 944 -21.54 -15.42 -17.02
CA SER A 944 -22.15 -14.75 -15.87
C SER A 944 -22.96 -15.70 -15.00
N SER A 945 -23.76 -16.55 -15.62
CA SER A 945 -24.58 -17.51 -14.88
C SER A 945 -23.75 -18.57 -14.15
N LEU A 946 -22.60 -18.98 -14.70
CA LEU A 946 -21.77 -20.05 -14.13
C LEU A 946 -20.75 -19.55 -13.10
N PHE A 947 -20.19 -18.36 -13.30
CA PHE A 947 -19.04 -17.87 -12.53
C PHE A 947 -19.38 -16.62 -11.72
N ASP A 948 -19.98 -15.60 -12.34
CA ASP A 948 -20.30 -14.34 -11.65
C ASP A 948 -21.35 -14.49 -10.56
N CYS A 949 -22.24 -15.48 -10.68
CA CYS A 949 -23.14 -15.83 -9.59
C CYS A 949 -22.38 -16.13 -8.28
N TRP A 950 -21.19 -16.73 -8.37
CA TRP A 950 -20.31 -17.00 -7.25
C TRP A 950 -19.47 -15.78 -6.91
N PHE A 951 -18.72 -15.27 -7.88
CA PHE A 951 -17.69 -14.25 -7.73
C PHE A 951 -18.20 -12.81 -7.80
N GLY A 952 -19.50 -12.59 -7.97
CA GLY A 952 -20.17 -11.29 -7.88
C GLY A 952 -21.18 -11.22 -6.74
N PHE A 953 -21.70 -12.36 -6.28
CA PHE A 953 -22.82 -12.39 -5.33
C PHE A 953 -22.65 -13.40 -4.18
N ILE A 954 -22.68 -14.72 -4.43
CA ILE A 954 -22.73 -15.74 -3.36
C ILE A 954 -21.55 -15.62 -2.41
N TYR A 955 -20.32 -15.61 -2.90
CA TYR A 955 -19.13 -15.58 -2.05
C TYR A 955 -19.07 -14.31 -1.21
N TRP A 956 -19.49 -13.17 -1.75
CA TRP A 956 -19.40 -11.89 -1.05
C TRP A 956 -20.51 -11.72 -0.03
N GLY A 957 -21.72 -12.21 -0.33
CA GLY A 957 -22.78 -12.33 0.64
C GLY A 957 -22.37 -13.24 1.81
N MET A 958 -21.72 -14.37 1.53
CA MET A 958 -21.19 -15.26 2.57
C MET A 958 -20.03 -14.63 3.35
N ALA A 959 -19.11 -13.94 2.68
CA ALA A 959 -18.00 -13.22 3.29
C ALA A 959 -18.51 -12.16 4.29
N TYR A 960 -19.57 -11.43 3.95
CA TYR A 960 -20.22 -10.49 4.88
C TYR A 960 -20.68 -11.20 6.17
N LEU A 961 -21.35 -12.34 6.03
CA LEU A 961 -21.86 -13.11 7.18
C LEU A 961 -20.75 -13.68 8.08
N ILE A 962 -19.52 -13.81 7.55
CA ILE A 962 -18.33 -14.23 8.31
C ILE A 962 -17.66 -13.05 9.01
N ILE A 963 -17.59 -11.89 8.34
CA ILE A 963 -17.00 -10.69 8.94
C ILE A 963 -17.84 -10.23 10.15
N TYR A 964 -19.17 -10.40 10.09
CA TYR A 964 -20.12 -9.96 11.11
C TYR A 964 -20.90 -11.15 11.74
N PRO A 965 -20.50 -11.63 12.93
CA PRO A 965 -21.17 -12.76 13.59
C PRO A 965 -22.59 -12.42 14.06
N LYS A 966 -23.37 -13.46 14.44
CA LYS A 966 -24.82 -13.41 14.72
C LYS A 966 -25.26 -12.26 15.63
N GLU A 967 -24.49 -11.95 16.67
CA GLU A 967 -24.82 -10.91 17.65
C GLU A 967 -24.62 -9.48 17.13
N GLU A 968 -23.71 -9.29 16.17
CA GLU A 968 -23.36 -7.98 15.61
C GLU A 968 -24.20 -7.60 14.39
N ARG A 969 -24.60 -8.60 13.59
CA ARG A 969 -25.18 -8.39 12.26
C ARG A 969 -26.63 -7.87 12.29
N TRP A 970 -27.34 -8.08 13.39
CA TRP A 970 -28.72 -7.59 13.56
C TRP A 970 -28.84 -6.28 14.34
N LYS A 971 -27.73 -5.63 14.71
CA LYS A 971 -27.74 -4.39 15.49
C LYS A 971 -27.87 -3.16 14.58
N GLY A 972 -28.85 -2.31 14.87
CA GLY A 972 -29.05 -1.02 14.19
C GLY A 972 -29.22 -1.16 12.67
N LEU A 973 -28.56 -0.29 11.90
CA LEU A 973 -28.63 -0.28 10.43
C LEU A 973 -28.04 -1.54 9.77
N ARG A 974 -27.25 -2.36 10.48
CA ARG A 974 -26.66 -3.61 9.94
C ARG A 974 -27.70 -4.71 9.71
N GLY A 975 -28.86 -4.65 10.36
CA GLY A 975 -29.95 -5.60 10.11
C GLY A 975 -30.42 -5.57 8.64
N PHE A 976 -30.50 -4.37 8.06
CA PHE A 976 -30.81 -4.18 6.64
C PHE A 976 -29.71 -4.74 5.73
N GLU A 977 -28.44 -4.45 6.03
CA GLU A 977 -27.30 -5.02 5.29
C GLU A 977 -27.30 -6.55 5.34
N THR A 978 -27.62 -7.15 6.49
CA THR A 978 -27.73 -8.61 6.65
C THR A 978 -28.83 -9.19 5.76
N MET A 979 -30.02 -8.58 5.75
CA MET A 979 -31.11 -9.00 4.85
C MET A 979 -30.70 -8.88 3.39
N MET A 980 -30.01 -7.79 3.03
CA MET A 980 -29.51 -7.59 1.67
C MET A 980 -28.50 -8.66 1.26
N ASN A 981 -27.57 -9.08 2.14
CA ASN A 981 -26.62 -10.15 1.81
C ASN A 981 -27.27 -11.52 1.68
N TYR A 982 -28.29 -11.84 2.49
CA TYR A 982 -29.09 -13.05 2.25
C TYR A 982 -29.79 -13.00 0.89
N PHE A 983 -30.35 -11.84 0.54
CA PHE A 983 -30.92 -11.64 -0.79
C PHE A 983 -29.87 -11.84 -1.89
N LEU A 984 -28.65 -11.29 -1.76
CA LEU A 984 -27.57 -11.46 -2.74
C LEU A 984 -27.17 -12.94 -2.91
N ILE A 985 -27.14 -13.73 -1.83
CA ILE A 985 -26.86 -15.18 -1.91
C ILE A 985 -27.95 -15.89 -2.69
N VAL A 986 -29.22 -15.67 -2.32
CA VAL A 986 -30.37 -16.28 -3.00
C VAL A 986 -30.44 -15.84 -4.47
N PHE A 987 -30.15 -14.57 -4.73
CA PHE A 987 -30.09 -14.01 -6.07
C PHE A 987 -28.98 -14.63 -6.92
N GLY A 988 -27.80 -14.85 -6.35
CA GLY A 988 -26.73 -15.57 -7.03
C GLY A 988 -27.11 -17.02 -7.34
N VAL A 989 -27.79 -17.73 -6.43
CA VAL A 989 -28.32 -19.08 -6.72
C VAL A 989 -29.36 -19.04 -7.84
N PHE A 990 -30.21 -18.02 -7.87
CA PHE A 990 -31.16 -17.80 -8.95
C PHE A 990 -30.48 -17.51 -10.29
N MET A 991 -29.41 -16.71 -10.32
CA MET A 991 -28.59 -16.51 -11.51
C MET A 991 -27.95 -17.82 -11.98
N LEU A 992 -27.46 -18.64 -11.06
CA LEU A 992 -26.88 -19.95 -11.38
C LEU A 992 -27.90 -20.88 -12.02
N VAL A 993 -29.09 -21.03 -11.42
CA VAL A 993 -30.09 -21.98 -11.95
C VAL A 993 -30.83 -21.40 -13.15
N GLY A 994 -31.47 -20.25 -12.96
CA GLY A 994 -32.31 -19.61 -13.98
C GLY A 994 -31.49 -19.01 -15.13
N GLY A 995 -30.34 -18.42 -14.81
CA GLY A 995 -29.45 -17.85 -15.83
C GLY A 995 -28.76 -18.92 -16.67
N THR A 996 -28.31 -20.02 -16.09
CA THR A 996 -27.70 -21.11 -16.86
C THR A 996 -28.73 -21.80 -17.74
N TYR A 997 -29.95 -22.05 -17.25
CA TYR A 997 -31.03 -22.56 -18.08
C TYR A 997 -31.31 -21.64 -19.28
N THR A 998 -31.44 -20.34 -19.03
CA THR A 998 -31.70 -19.34 -20.08
C THR A 998 -30.56 -19.29 -21.10
N SER A 999 -29.31 -19.29 -20.63
CA SER A 999 -28.12 -19.24 -21.49
C SER A 999 -28.02 -20.48 -22.38
N ILE A 1000 -28.22 -21.68 -21.82
CA ILE A 1000 -28.21 -22.93 -22.59
C ILE A 1000 -29.34 -22.94 -23.62
N GLN A 1001 -30.55 -22.52 -23.23
CA GLN A 1001 -31.69 -22.44 -24.13
C GLN A 1001 -31.41 -21.46 -25.28
N SER A 1002 -30.82 -20.29 -24.98
CA SER A 1002 -30.39 -19.30 -25.98
C SER A 1002 -29.39 -19.90 -26.97
N ILE A 1003 -28.37 -20.63 -26.49
CA ILE A 1003 -27.39 -21.31 -27.37
C ILE A 1003 -28.08 -22.34 -28.28
N ILE A 1004 -29.00 -23.16 -27.74
CA ILE A 1004 -29.76 -24.14 -28.52
C ILE A 1004 -30.56 -23.45 -29.62
N ASP A 1005 -31.25 -22.36 -29.29
CA ASP A 1005 -32.08 -21.62 -30.23
C ASP A 1005 -31.24 -20.89 -31.28
N SER A 1006 -30.09 -20.35 -30.90
CA SER A 1006 -29.11 -19.75 -31.82
C SER A 1006 -28.56 -20.78 -32.83
N TYR A 1007 -28.30 -22.02 -32.41
CA TYR A 1007 -27.93 -23.10 -33.32
C TYR A 1007 -29.07 -23.54 -34.24
N ARG A 1008 -30.30 -23.65 -33.73
CA ARG A 1008 -31.49 -23.98 -34.54
C ARG A 1008 -31.79 -22.91 -35.59
N ALA A 1009 -31.56 -21.64 -35.26
CA ALA A 1009 -31.67 -20.53 -36.19
C ALA A 1009 -30.62 -20.56 -37.31
N SER A 1010 -29.65 -21.49 -37.26
CA SER A 1010 -28.55 -21.63 -38.23
C SER A 1010 -27.72 -20.35 -38.39
N ALA A 1011 -27.67 -19.49 -37.37
CA ALA A 1011 -27.07 -18.16 -37.47
C ALA A 1011 -25.56 -18.17 -37.79
N TYR A 1012 -24.82 -19.20 -37.34
CA TYR A 1012 -23.38 -19.36 -37.59
C TYR A 1012 -22.97 -20.79 -38.02
N GLY A 1013 -23.92 -21.60 -38.52
CA GLY A 1013 -23.67 -23.00 -38.89
C GLY A 1013 -23.56 -23.95 -37.68
N THR A 1014 -22.86 -25.08 -37.87
CA THR A 1014 -22.62 -26.10 -36.82
C THR A 1014 -21.35 -25.80 -36.00
N VAL A 1015 -21.13 -26.56 -34.93
CA VAL A 1015 -19.85 -26.53 -34.16
C VAL A 1015 -18.67 -26.76 -35.12
N PHE A 1016 -17.59 -25.97 -34.97
CA PHE A 1016 -16.45 -25.95 -35.91
C PHE A 1016 -16.87 -25.73 -37.38
N SER A 1017 -17.71 -24.72 -37.63
CA SER A 1017 -18.09 -24.33 -38.99
C SER A 1017 -17.14 -23.29 -39.60
N CYS A 1018 -16.86 -23.42 -40.89
CA CYS A 1018 -16.17 -22.37 -41.65
C CYS A 1018 -17.07 -21.20 -42.05
N THR A 1019 -18.36 -21.21 -41.69
CA THR A 1019 -19.28 -20.08 -41.93
C THR A 1019 -18.69 -18.79 -41.37
N SER A 1020 -18.68 -17.73 -42.17
CA SER A 1020 -18.17 -16.44 -41.73
C SER A 1020 -18.96 -15.92 -40.55
N ASN A 1021 -18.26 -15.48 -39.51
CA ASN A 1021 -18.85 -14.79 -38.37
C ASN A 1021 -18.64 -13.26 -38.41
N ALA A 1022 -18.28 -12.72 -39.58
CA ALA A 1022 -18.14 -11.28 -39.82
C ALA A 1022 -19.36 -10.49 -39.32
N LEU A 1023 -19.12 -9.26 -38.85
CA LEU A 1023 -20.15 -8.37 -38.33
C LEU A 1023 -20.79 -7.51 -39.40
#